data_AF-A0A0M8X4M3-F1
#
_entry.id   AF-A0A0M8X4M3-F1
#
_cell.length_a   1.000
_cell.length_b   1.000
_cell.length_c   1.000
_cell.angle_alpha   90.00
_cell.angle_beta   90.00
_cell.angle_gamma   90.00
#
_symmetry.space_group_name_H-M   'P 1'
#
loop_
_entity.id
_entity.type
_entity.pdbx_description
1 polymer ?
#
loop_
_entity_poly.entity_id
_entity_poly.type
_entity_poly.pdbx_seq_one_letter_code
_entity_poly.pdbx_strand_id
1 'polypeptide(L)'
;MSNEEKLRDYLRRATTDLRQARRRIRELEEREREPIAIVAMACRFPGGVSSPEELWELVSRERDAVSDFPADRGWDLAGLYDPDPDRAGTAYTREGGFLDDAAGFDAAFFGMGPREAVATDPQQRLLLEVAWETFERAGIAPDSLRGSRTGVFAGVVSQAYVPPPERVPAGYEGHLMTGNATSVASGRVAYHLGLEGPAVTLDTACSSSLVAMHLAAQSLRRGECDLALAGGVTVMATPLLLVEFSRQRGLAPDARCKAFAAAADGTGFAEGVGLVLLERLSEARRRGHRVLAVLRGSAVNQDGASNGLTAPNGPTQERVIRQALADARLAPQQVDAVEAHGTGTRLGDPIEARALIAAYGQGRPDDEPLFVGSLKSNIGHTQAAAGVAGVIKTVLAMRHEVLPRSLHLDEPTPHVDWSAGGVRLLAETLSWPDRGRPRRAGVSSFGISGTNAHVILEQAPPETAEEEPSREAGAPLRNPSGTPGGMSYVAHETSDGGTQGTTSGAPDETSGGRAESTGDAVADAMAADARPVAPWVLSARTAGALRSQAGRLAAHLAAAPESDPVEVGRTLALGRAVFRHRAVVLPGGADERLAALRALAAGRPHPRAVSGTAAERLSTAWLFTGQGSQRPGMGRESYDRWPVFRQAVDELCEAFEPHLDRPLRALLFAAPDSPDAALLDRTEYAQPALFTVELALFRLLSRLLPEPDFVTGHSLGGLTAVAAAGALPVEDACALVAARGRLMGAGPRGGAMAALEASEEEVRALLEDHSGAIGVAAVNGPRATVVSGDAEAVTDLAHRFAEQGRRTRRLRVSHAFHSAHTDGAMEPLRQLAATLRVTEPVIPVVSDLTGRRLDAEELRRPEYWARQLRSPVRFGAAVATLHEAGVAAYVEVGPDAVLAPLVPACLPADATPVVVPALVRDRAEEDTLATTLSRLHTAGGEVRWAHWYGERPRPAADLPTYPFEHRRYWWPAQVVRPYAADARRPQPYAVPTDTTDTTDTAVDGRDPAAEHGTASAVVAAAADRPGALLDLVLAHTADVLGHESPEQIDPEDKFLDIGLSSFTALEVRNRLCQVTGLLLPPVLLFDHPTPAAVVRFLEERLTAA
;
A
#
# COMPACT_ATOMS: atom_id res chain seq x y z
N MET A 1 -44.31 47.09 0.76
CA MET A 1 -42.94 47.30 1.27
C MET A 1 -42.57 48.76 1.13
N SER A 2 -42.21 49.42 2.23
CA SER A 2 -41.74 50.81 2.23
C SER A 2 -40.39 50.91 1.53
N ASN A 3 -40.02 52.10 1.04
CA ASN A 3 -38.69 52.33 0.46
C ASN A 3 -37.55 52.02 1.45
N GLU A 4 -37.81 52.12 2.75
CA GLU A 4 -36.84 51.82 3.80
C GLU A 4 -36.59 50.30 3.96
N GLU A 5 -37.62 49.47 3.80
CA GLU A 5 -37.51 48.01 3.82
C GLU A 5 -36.70 47.48 2.62
N LYS A 6 -36.95 48.04 1.43
CA LYS A 6 -36.17 47.73 0.22
C LYS A 6 -34.69 48.12 0.36
N LEU A 7 -34.41 49.26 1.01
CA LEU A 7 -33.05 49.73 1.26
C LEU A 7 -32.31 48.83 2.26
N ARG A 8 -32.98 48.38 3.33
CA ARG A 8 -32.39 47.43 4.30
C ARG A 8 -32.09 46.07 3.68
N ASP A 9 -32.98 45.56 2.84
CA ASP A 9 -32.76 44.28 2.14
C ASP A 9 -31.60 44.38 1.13
N TYR A 10 -31.54 45.48 0.36
CA TYR A 10 -30.43 45.77 -0.54
C TYR A 10 -29.08 45.88 0.21
N LEU A 11 -29.06 46.59 1.34
CA LEU A 11 -27.85 46.71 2.17
C LEU A 11 -27.42 45.37 2.76
N ARG A 12 -28.36 44.54 3.24
CA ARG A 12 -28.06 43.18 3.72
C ARG A 12 -27.44 42.34 2.61
N ARG A 13 -28.05 42.33 1.42
CA ARG A 13 -27.54 41.61 0.25
C ARG A 13 -26.15 42.10 -0.16
N ALA A 14 -25.96 43.42 -0.29
CA ALA A 14 -24.66 44.01 -0.62
C ALA A 14 -23.57 43.67 0.42
N THR A 15 -23.90 43.64 1.72
CA THR A 15 -22.95 43.23 2.76
C THR A 15 -22.63 41.74 2.73
N THR A 16 -23.60 40.88 2.42
CA THR A 16 -23.37 39.43 2.24
C THR A 16 -22.51 39.18 1.01
N ASP A 17 -22.82 39.82 -0.13
CA ASP A 17 -22.05 39.73 -1.36
C ASP A 17 -20.60 40.22 -1.15
N LEU A 18 -20.41 41.34 -0.44
CA LEU A 18 -19.08 41.85 -0.09
C LEU A 18 -18.31 40.88 0.84
N ARG A 19 -18.98 40.27 1.82
CA ARG A 19 -18.35 39.26 2.69
C ARG A 19 -17.95 38.03 1.90
N GLN A 20 -18.80 37.56 1.00
CA GLN A 20 -18.52 36.42 0.13
C GLN A 20 -17.38 36.73 -0.85
N ALA A 21 -17.36 37.92 -1.45
CA ALA A 21 -16.27 38.37 -2.32
C ALA A 21 -14.94 38.48 -1.55
N ARG A 22 -14.94 39.09 -0.36
CA ARG A 22 -13.74 39.18 0.52
C ARG A 22 -13.25 37.83 1.00
N ARG A 23 -14.16 36.88 1.26
CA ARG A 23 -13.81 35.51 1.59
C ARG A 23 -13.18 34.81 0.39
N ARG A 24 -13.77 34.94 -0.79
CA ARG A 24 -13.26 34.34 -2.03
C ARG A 24 -11.90 34.90 -2.45
N ILE A 25 -11.67 36.20 -2.28
CA ILE A 25 -10.35 36.82 -2.51
C ILE A 25 -9.32 36.25 -1.53
N ARG A 26 -9.64 36.17 -0.23
CA ARG A 26 -8.75 35.57 0.76
C ARG A 26 -8.45 34.10 0.47
N GLU A 27 -9.46 33.30 0.14
CA GLU A 27 -9.27 31.89 -0.25
C GLU A 27 -8.36 31.76 -1.48
N LEU A 28 -8.49 32.65 -2.47
CA LEU A 28 -7.62 32.67 -3.65
C LEU A 28 -6.18 33.07 -3.31
N GLU A 29 -5.99 34.10 -2.48
CA GLU A 29 -4.66 34.55 -2.02
C GLU A 29 -3.98 33.50 -1.13
N GLU A 30 -4.74 32.80 -0.28
CA GLU A 30 -4.28 31.71 0.56
C GLU A 30 -3.87 30.49 -0.29
N ARG A 31 -4.67 30.14 -1.31
CA ARG A 31 -4.37 29.02 -2.21
C ARG A 31 -3.16 29.28 -3.11
N GLU A 32 -3.04 30.48 -3.67
CA GLU A 32 -1.91 30.85 -4.54
C GLU A 32 -0.56 30.77 -3.80
N ARG A 33 -0.59 30.94 -2.48
CA ARG A 33 0.61 31.02 -1.63
C ARG A 33 0.63 29.98 -0.53
N GLU A 34 -0.11 28.90 -0.74
CA GLU A 34 -0.21 27.83 0.24
C GLU A 34 1.19 27.21 0.46
N PRO A 35 1.62 27.03 1.73
CA PRO A 35 2.84 26.33 2.04
C PRO A 35 2.78 24.87 1.56
N ILE A 36 3.86 24.38 0.98
CA ILE A 36 3.95 23.01 0.47
C ILE A 36 4.75 22.19 1.48
N ALA A 37 4.14 21.13 2.01
CA ALA A 37 4.79 20.17 2.89
C ALA A 37 5.71 19.24 2.08
N ILE A 38 6.91 19.01 2.61
CA ILE A 38 7.74 17.87 2.23
C ILE A 38 7.35 16.72 3.17
N VAL A 39 6.67 15.70 2.65
CA VAL A 39 6.12 14.60 3.46
C VAL A 39 7.00 13.35 3.46
N ALA A 40 7.86 13.20 2.44
CA ALA A 40 8.86 12.13 2.36
C ALA A 40 10.03 12.54 1.47
N MET A 41 11.15 11.83 1.62
CA MET A 41 12.35 11.98 0.79
C MET A 41 13.03 10.61 0.62
N ALA A 42 13.66 10.36 -0.52
CA ALA A 42 14.55 9.23 -0.75
C ALA A 42 15.71 9.64 -1.67
N CYS A 43 16.85 8.95 -1.58
CA CYS A 43 18.03 9.28 -2.37
C CYS A 43 19.04 8.14 -2.51
N ARG A 44 19.90 8.25 -3.53
CA ARG A 44 21.19 7.55 -3.65
C ARG A 44 22.28 8.57 -3.94
N PHE A 45 23.37 8.55 -3.19
CA PHE A 45 24.52 9.43 -3.35
C PHE A 45 25.84 8.67 -3.17
N PRO A 46 26.98 9.25 -3.57
CA PRO A 46 28.29 8.63 -3.39
C PRO A 46 28.62 8.30 -1.93
N GLY A 47 29.52 7.34 -1.74
CA GLY A 47 29.96 6.89 -0.42
C GLY A 47 28.99 5.92 0.25
N GLY A 48 28.32 5.07 -0.54
CA GLY A 48 27.36 4.07 -0.06
C GLY A 48 26.05 4.64 0.49
N VAL A 49 25.72 5.89 0.16
CA VAL A 49 24.48 6.51 0.65
C VAL A 49 23.29 5.98 -0.14
N SER A 50 22.43 5.22 0.54
CA SER A 50 21.20 4.65 0.00
C SER A 50 19.92 5.23 0.62
N SER A 51 20.02 6.14 1.60
CA SER A 51 18.88 6.78 2.25
C SER A 51 19.19 8.19 2.75
N PRO A 52 18.17 9.02 3.05
CA PRO A 52 18.39 10.31 3.71
C PRO A 52 19.13 10.18 5.05
N GLU A 53 18.87 9.11 5.81
CA GLU A 53 19.53 8.86 7.09
C GLU A 53 21.03 8.57 6.90
N GLU A 54 21.40 7.79 5.89
CA GLU A 54 22.81 7.52 5.57
C GLU A 54 23.52 8.75 5.00
N LEU A 55 22.81 9.63 4.28
CA LEU A 55 23.36 10.94 3.89
C LEU A 55 23.67 11.77 5.13
N TRP A 56 22.74 11.81 6.10
CA TRP A 56 22.96 12.51 7.36
C TRP A 56 24.15 11.95 8.12
N GLU A 57 24.30 10.62 8.19
CA GLU A 57 25.44 9.98 8.83
C GLU A 57 26.76 10.36 8.13
N LEU A 58 26.79 10.36 6.80
CA LEU A 58 27.96 10.77 6.01
C LEU A 58 28.38 12.21 6.32
N VAL A 59 27.42 13.14 6.31
CA VAL A 59 27.65 14.57 6.55
C VAL A 59 28.04 14.83 8.00
N SER A 60 27.35 14.21 8.96
CA SER A 60 27.59 14.40 10.40
C SER A 60 28.93 13.82 10.86
N ARG A 61 29.44 12.81 10.15
CA ARG A 61 30.78 12.25 10.37
C ARG A 61 31.85 12.91 9.51
N GLU A 62 31.53 14.02 8.85
CA GLU A 62 32.46 14.84 8.07
C GLU A 62 33.21 14.02 7.00
N ARG A 63 32.57 13.00 6.42
CA ARG A 63 33.19 12.15 5.40
C ARG A 63 33.19 12.84 4.03
N ASP A 64 34.29 12.62 3.32
CA ASP A 64 34.47 12.94 1.90
C ASP A 64 34.19 11.65 1.09
N ALA A 65 33.25 11.74 0.14
CA ALA A 65 32.77 10.63 -0.67
C ALA A 65 33.40 10.58 -2.07
N VAL A 66 34.37 11.45 -2.37
CA VAL A 66 35.15 11.40 -3.61
C VAL A 66 35.96 10.11 -3.65
N SER A 67 35.90 9.40 -4.77
CA SER A 67 36.56 8.12 -5.03
C SER A 67 37.18 8.07 -6.42
N ASP A 68 37.97 7.04 -6.69
CA ASP A 68 38.50 6.76 -8.03
C ASP A 68 37.36 6.53 -9.05
N PHE A 69 37.65 6.80 -10.34
CA PHE A 69 36.72 6.48 -11.42
C PHE A 69 36.26 5.00 -11.43
N PRO A 70 34.98 4.73 -11.76
CA PRO A 70 34.42 3.40 -11.70
C PRO A 70 35.03 2.48 -12.76
N ALA A 71 35.60 1.36 -12.32
CA ALA A 71 36.22 0.36 -13.20
C ALA A 71 35.20 -0.55 -13.90
N ASP A 72 33.92 -0.48 -13.53
CA ASP A 72 32.89 -1.41 -13.98
C ASP A 72 32.00 -0.84 -15.11
N ARG A 73 32.29 0.34 -15.65
CA ARG A 73 31.45 0.99 -16.69
C ARG A 73 31.99 0.87 -18.11
N GLY A 74 33.11 0.18 -18.29
CA GLY A 74 33.79 0.01 -19.58
C GLY A 74 34.66 1.20 -19.99
N TRP A 75 34.93 2.16 -19.10
CA TRP A 75 35.79 3.30 -19.41
C TRP A 75 37.25 2.86 -19.59
N ASP A 76 37.94 3.45 -20.58
CA ASP A 76 39.40 3.28 -20.75
C ASP A 76 40.15 4.14 -19.75
N LEU A 77 40.18 3.72 -18.48
CA LEU A 77 40.79 4.51 -17.40
C LEU A 77 42.27 4.81 -17.63
N ALA A 78 42.99 3.92 -18.33
CA ALA A 78 44.40 4.11 -18.66
C ALA A 78 44.59 5.20 -19.74
N GLY A 79 43.75 5.20 -20.78
CA GLY A 79 43.78 6.19 -21.85
C GLY A 79 43.08 7.52 -21.53
N LEU A 80 42.21 7.54 -20.50
CA LEU A 80 41.41 8.70 -20.14
C LEU A 80 42.21 9.78 -19.42
N TYR A 81 43.28 9.43 -18.70
CA TYR A 81 44.03 10.41 -17.90
C TYR A 81 45.22 11.02 -18.65
N ASP A 82 45.31 12.36 -18.66
CA ASP A 82 46.54 13.08 -19.00
C ASP A 82 46.61 14.35 -18.13
N PRO A 83 47.73 14.62 -17.42
CA PRO A 83 47.86 15.81 -16.59
C PRO A 83 47.87 17.12 -17.41
N ASP A 84 48.08 17.05 -18.73
CA ASP A 84 47.99 18.21 -19.62
C ASP A 84 46.53 18.54 -19.98
N PRO A 85 45.97 19.67 -19.49
CA PRO A 85 44.61 20.10 -19.83
C PRO A 85 44.42 20.48 -21.30
N ASP A 86 45.50 20.55 -22.10
CA ASP A 86 45.45 20.81 -23.54
C ASP A 86 45.54 19.52 -24.39
N ARG A 87 45.67 18.31 -23.79
CA ARG A 87 45.61 17.01 -24.49
C ARG A 87 44.21 16.50 -24.90
N ALA A 88 43.80 16.59 -26.17
CA ALA A 88 42.41 16.28 -26.55
C ALA A 88 41.94 14.87 -26.14
N GLY A 89 40.69 14.77 -25.67
CA GLY A 89 40.03 13.51 -25.34
C GLY A 89 40.37 12.91 -23.97
N THR A 90 41.10 13.62 -23.12
CA THR A 90 41.49 13.16 -21.77
C THR A 90 40.97 14.08 -20.66
N ALA A 91 40.94 13.55 -19.44
CA ALA A 91 40.71 14.29 -18.21
C ALA A 91 41.99 14.38 -17.38
N TYR A 92 42.22 15.51 -16.70
CA TYR A 92 43.39 15.69 -15.82
C TYR A 92 43.14 15.27 -14.37
N THR A 93 41.95 14.73 -14.07
CA THR A 93 41.61 14.11 -12.78
C THR A 93 41.31 12.62 -12.99
N ARG A 94 41.41 11.85 -11.90
CA ARG A 94 41.07 10.42 -11.83
C ARG A 94 39.97 10.11 -10.83
N GLU A 95 39.46 11.14 -10.15
CA GLU A 95 38.56 11.03 -9.02
C GLU A 95 37.24 11.77 -9.29
N GLY A 96 36.19 11.38 -8.58
CA GLY A 96 34.87 12.01 -8.59
C GLY A 96 33.92 11.34 -7.60
N GLY A 97 32.68 11.81 -7.49
CA GLY A 97 31.67 11.17 -6.66
C GLY A 97 30.80 10.19 -7.45
N PHE A 98 30.95 8.89 -7.26
CA PHE A 98 30.18 7.88 -8.02
C PHE A 98 29.22 7.09 -7.14
N LEU A 99 28.11 6.66 -7.72
CA LEU A 99 27.23 5.66 -7.09
C LEU A 99 27.91 4.30 -7.08
N ASP A 100 27.83 3.60 -5.94
CA ASP A 100 28.42 2.28 -5.74
C ASP A 100 27.82 1.21 -6.68
N ASP A 101 26.50 1.26 -6.90
CA ASP A 101 25.77 0.29 -7.73
C ASP A 101 24.85 0.99 -8.75
N ALA A 102 25.44 1.69 -9.72
CA ALA A 102 24.68 2.35 -10.79
C ALA A 102 24.05 1.38 -11.81
N ALA A 103 24.52 0.13 -11.86
CA ALA A 103 24.08 -0.88 -12.82
C ALA A 103 23.04 -1.86 -12.25
N GLY A 104 22.95 -1.98 -10.92
CA GLY A 104 21.96 -2.77 -10.23
C GLY A 104 20.55 -2.23 -10.42
N PHE A 105 19.61 -3.14 -10.68
CA PHE A 105 18.18 -2.82 -10.79
C PHE A 105 17.35 -4.10 -10.59
N ASP A 106 16.16 -3.99 -10.02
CA ASP A 106 15.19 -5.09 -9.96
C ASP A 106 14.19 -5.01 -11.13
N ALA A 107 14.62 -5.46 -12.31
CA ALA A 107 13.80 -5.35 -13.53
C ALA A 107 12.48 -6.12 -13.44
N ALA A 108 12.51 -7.31 -12.83
CA ALA A 108 11.32 -8.15 -12.68
C ALA A 108 10.27 -7.47 -11.79
N PHE A 109 10.70 -6.76 -10.74
CA PHE A 109 9.79 -5.98 -9.91
C PHE A 109 9.01 -4.93 -10.70
N PHE A 110 9.69 -4.25 -11.63
CA PHE A 110 9.08 -3.22 -12.46
C PHE A 110 8.45 -3.76 -13.76
N GLY A 111 8.32 -5.08 -13.92
CA GLY A 111 7.73 -5.69 -15.11
C GLY A 111 8.55 -5.46 -16.39
N MET A 112 9.86 -5.28 -16.25
CA MET A 112 10.79 -4.96 -17.33
C MET A 112 11.59 -6.20 -17.73
N GLY A 113 11.56 -6.54 -19.02
CA GLY A 113 12.35 -7.64 -19.56
C GLY A 113 13.87 -7.36 -19.49
N PRO A 114 14.74 -8.39 -19.41
CA PRO A 114 16.19 -8.17 -19.26
C PRO A 114 16.83 -7.31 -20.35
N ARG A 115 16.37 -7.43 -21.61
CA ARG A 115 16.88 -6.61 -22.73
C ARG A 115 16.47 -5.15 -22.60
N GLU A 116 15.21 -4.90 -22.24
CA GLU A 116 14.75 -3.54 -21.96
C GLU A 116 15.56 -2.92 -20.81
N ALA A 117 15.83 -3.68 -19.75
CA ALA A 117 16.62 -3.20 -18.61
C ALA A 117 18.06 -2.83 -18.98
N VAL A 118 18.74 -3.60 -19.85
CA VAL A 118 20.06 -3.24 -20.38
C VAL A 118 19.98 -1.96 -21.22
N ALA A 119 18.97 -1.84 -22.09
CA ALA A 119 18.78 -0.67 -22.95
C ALA A 119 18.31 0.59 -22.23
N THR A 120 17.80 0.46 -21.01
CA THR A 120 17.26 1.57 -20.23
C THR A 120 18.39 2.30 -19.48
N ASP A 121 18.46 3.62 -19.69
CA ASP A 121 19.37 4.52 -18.98
C ASP A 121 19.27 4.27 -17.46
N PRO A 122 20.39 4.03 -16.75
CA PRO A 122 20.40 3.87 -15.30
C PRO A 122 19.70 5.00 -14.55
N GLN A 123 19.64 6.21 -15.11
CA GLN A 123 18.88 7.33 -14.55
C GLN A 123 17.37 7.01 -14.44
N GLN A 124 16.78 6.37 -15.45
CA GLN A 124 15.35 5.98 -15.41
C GLN A 124 15.11 4.85 -14.41
N ARG A 125 16.05 3.89 -14.32
CA ARG A 125 15.98 2.75 -13.38
C ARG A 125 16.03 3.21 -11.93
N LEU A 126 16.99 4.08 -11.60
CA LEU A 126 17.11 4.66 -10.27
C LEU A 126 15.90 5.54 -9.90
N LEU A 127 15.33 6.28 -10.86
CA LEU A 127 14.11 7.05 -10.60
C LEU A 127 12.92 6.16 -10.22
N LEU A 128 12.78 4.97 -10.82
CA LEU A 128 11.72 4.04 -10.46
C LEU A 128 11.84 3.53 -9.01
N GLU A 129 13.04 3.10 -8.61
CA GLU A 129 13.30 2.63 -7.24
C GLU A 129 13.13 3.76 -6.22
N VAL A 130 13.76 4.91 -6.46
CA VAL A 130 13.69 6.04 -5.52
C VAL A 130 12.28 6.62 -5.44
N ALA A 131 11.50 6.60 -6.54
CA ALA A 131 10.09 7.00 -6.50
C ALA A 131 9.26 6.03 -5.64
N TRP A 132 9.44 4.72 -5.81
CA TRP A 132 8.78 3.70 -4.99
C TRP A 132 9.06 3.90 -3.49
N GLU A 133 10.35 4.04 -3.15
CA GLU A 133 10.79 4.27 -1.78
C GLU A 133 10.25 5.56 -1.18
N THR A 134 10.17 6.62 -1.99
CA THR A 134 9.64 7.91 -1.54
C THR A 134 8.18 7.77 -1.09
N PHE A 135 7.35 7.00 -1.79
CA PHE A 135 5.97 6.74 -1.37
C PHE A 135 5.89 5.85 -0.13
N GLU A 136 6.67 4.78 -0.06
CA GLU A 136 6.68 3.91 1.13
C GLU A 136 7.12 4.66 2.40
N ARG A 137 8.09 5.57 2.27
CA ARG A 137 8.53 6.44 3.38
C ARG A 137 7.49 7.47 3.79
N ALA A 138 6.57 7.83 2.89
CA ALA A 138 5.41 8.64 3.23
C ALA A 138 4.30 7.83 3.94
N GLY A 139 4.44 6.51 4.03
CA GLY A 139 3.38 5.62 4.49
C GLY A 139 2.25 5.48 3.49
N ILE A 140 2.54 5.65 2.20
CA ILE A 140 1.56 5.53 1.11
C ILE A 140 1.88 4.25 0.34
N ALA A 141 0.91 3.34 0.24
CA ALA A 141 1.05 2.16 -0.59
C ALA A 141 1.12 2.58 -2.08
N PRO A 142 2.20 2.28 -2.83
CA PRO A 142 2.33 2.80 -4.20
C PRO A 142 1.19 2.38 -5.13
N ASP A 143 0.64 1.18 -4.98
CA ASP A 143 -0.50 0.70 -5.79
C ASP A 143 -1.81 1.45 -5.51
N SER A 144 -1.98 2.07 -4.33
CA SER A 144 -3.19 2.85 -4.03
C SER A 144 -3.22 4.20 -4.79
N LEU A 145 -2.14 4.55 -5.48
CA LEU A 145 -2.03 5.79 -6.27
C LEU A 145 -2.42 5.61 -7.74
N ARG A 146 -2.75 4.40 -8.18
CA ARG A 146 -3.23 4.17 -9.55
C ARG A 146 -4.50 4.98 -9.81
N GLY A 147 -4.51 5.73 -10.92
CA GLY A 147 -5.58 6.67 -11.28
C GLY A 147 -5.57 7.99 -10.50
N SER A 148 -4.59 8.22 -9.62
CA SER A 148 -4.50 9.48 -8.87
C SER A 148 -3.87 10.60 -9.69
N ARG A 149 -4.26 11.85 -9.41
CA ARG A 149 -3.65 13.05 -9.98
C ARG A 149 -2.32 13.39 -9.29
N THR A 150 -1.41 12.43 -9.25
CA THR A 150 -0.06 12.61 -8.69
C THR A 150 0.90 13.03 -9.81
N GLY A 151 1.60 14.14 -9.63
CA GLY A 151 2.57 14.66 -10.61
C GLY A 151 3.99 14.11 -10.42
N VAL A 152 4.79 14.11 -11.49
CA VAL A 152 6.20 13.70 -11.50
C VAL A 152 7.02 14.77 -12.20
N PHE A 153 7.91 15.45 -11.47
CA PHE A 153 8.78 16.51 -11.97
C PHE A 153 10.24 16.12 -11.74
N ALA A 154 10.94 15.74 -12.81
CA ALA A 154 12.29 15.21 -12.72
C ALA A 154 13.29 16.07 -13.50
N GLY A 155 14.35 16.50 -12.82
CA GLY A 155 15.55 17.03 -13.44
C GLY A 155 16.43 15.91 -13.97
N VAL A 156 16.63 15.83 -15.30
CA VAL A 156 17.45 14.78 -15.94
C VAL A 156 18.30 15.40 -17.03
N VAL A 157 19.59 15.07 -17.05
CA VAL A 157 20.53 15.48 -18.09
C VAL A 157 20.87 14.27 -18.94
N SER A 158 20.97 14.44 -20.26
CA SER A 158 21.36 13.34 -21.16
C SER A 158 22.82 12.93 -20.93
N GLN A 159 23.09 11.62 -20.82
CA GLN A 159 24.41 11.06 -20.48
C GLN A 159 24.97 10.11 -21.56
N ALA A 160 24.34 10.06 -22.73
CA ALA A 160 24.75 9.23 -23.87
C ALA A 160 25.02 7.76 -23.52
N TYR A 161 24.09 7.13 -22.78
CA TYR A 161 24.22 5.77 -22.29
C TYR A 161 24.24 4.69 -23.39
N VAL A 162 23.56 4.92 -24.53
CA VAL A 162 23.52 3.98 -25.64
C VAL A 162 24.85 4.00 -26.42
N PRO A 163 25.47 2.84 -26.71
CA PRO A 163 26.64 2.79 -27.57
C PRO A 163 26.30 3.21 -29.01
N PRO A 164 27.31 3.50 -29.86
CA PRO A 164 27.09 3.80 -31.27
C PRO A 164 26.24 2.72 -31.97
N PRO A 165 25.38 3.08 -32.94
CA PRO A 165 24.46 2.13 -33.57
C PRO A 165 25.13 0.88 -34.13
N GLU A 166 26.36 0.97 -34.65
CA GLU A 166 27.09 -0.18 -35.20
C GLU A 166 27.48 -1.22 -34.14
N ARG A 167 27.40 -0.87 -32.86
CA ARG A 167 27.80 -1.69 -31.72
C ARG A 167 26.63 -2.16 -30.86
N VAL A 168 25.40 -1.81 -31.22
CA VAL A 168 24.20 -2.33 -30.56
C VAL A 168 23.87 -3.70 -31.16
N PRO A 169 23.81 -4.78 -30.35
CA PRO A 169 23.38 -6.09 -30.86
C PRO A 169 21.94 -6.06 -31.42
N ALA A 170 21.63 -6.97 -32.33
CA ALA A 170 20.25 -7.17 -32.78
C ALA A 170 19.34 -7.62 -31.61
N GLY A 171 18.06 -7.27 -31.66
CA GLY A 171 17.06 -7.62 -30.65
C GLY A 171 16.87 -6.59 -29.53
N TYR A 172 17.41 -5.39 -29.68
CA TYR A 172 17.20 -4.22 -28.80
C TYR A 172 16.36 -3.12 -29.47
N GLU A 173 15.96 -3.33 -30.72
CA GLU A 173 15.13 -2.41 -31.50
C GLU A 173 13.81 -2.12 -30.74
N GLY A 174 13.36 -0.86 -30.75
CA GLY A 174 12.18 -0.43 -30.00
C GLY A 174 12.43 -0.10 -28.52
N HIS A 175 13.41 -0.72 -27.85
CA HIS A 175 13.78 -0.38 -26.48
C HIS A 175 14.75 0.80 -26.38
N LEU A 176 15.59 1.03 -27.40
CA LEU A 176 16.59 2.10 -27.37
C LEU A 176 15.96 3.49 -27.23
N MET A 177 14.85 3.75 -27.93
CA MET A 177 14.16 5.04 -27.89
C MET A 177 13.56 5.28 -26.51
N THR A 178 12.73 4.34 -26.02
CA THR A 178 12.03 4.49 -24.73
C THR A 178 12.98 4.40 -23.54
N GLY A 179 14.07 3.64 -23.65
CA GLY A 179 15.08 3.51 -22.61
C GLY A 179 15.94 4.75 -22.40
N ASN A 180 16.01 5.68 -23.37
CA ASN A 180 17.00 6.78 -23.34
C ASN A 180 16.42 8.17 -23.65
N ALA A 181 15.20 8.26 -24.16
CA ALA A 181 14.50 9.54 -24.27
C ALA A 181 14.31 10.15 -22.87
N THR A 182 14.80 11.37 -22.66
CA THR A 182 14.70 12.04 -21.34
C THR A 182 13.26 12.22 -20.90
N SER A 183 12.33 12.53 -21.82
CA SER A 183 10.89 12.63 -21.53
C SER A 183 10.29 11.35 -20.93
N VAL A 184 10.85 10.19 -21.25
CA VAL A 184 10.38 8.90 -20.73
C VAL A 184 10.82 8.69 -19.29
N ALA A 185 11.80 9.42 -18.75
CA ALA A 185 12.21 9.29 -17.35
C ALA A 185 11.05 9.57 -16.36
N SER A 186 10.41 10.74 -16.46
CA SER A 186 9.20 11.03 -15.68
C SER A 186 7.99 10.22 -16.14
N GLY A 187 7.86 10.00 -17.45
CA GLY A 187 6.74 9.25 -18.03
C GLY A 187 6.70 7.78 -17.59
N ARG A 188 7.86 7.13 -17.41
CA ARG A 188 7.97 5.73 -16.98
C ARG A 188 7.60 5.56 -15.51
N VAL A 189 7.97 6.52 -14.65
CA VAL A 189 7.50 6.55 -13.25
C VAL A 189 5.98 6.68 -13.20
N ALA A 190 5.42 7.63 -13.94
CA ALA A 190 3.96 7.82 -14.02
C ALA A 190 3.26 6.57 -14.57
N TYR A 191 3.76 5.98 -15.65
CA TYR A 191 3.23 4.77 -16.27
C TYR A 191 3.21 3.59 -15.31
N HIS A 192 4.33 3.30 -14.64
CA HIS A 192 4.45 2.12 -13.80
C HIS A 192 3.56 2.19 -12.55
N LEU A 193 3.47 3.38 -11.95
CA LEU A 193 2.66 3.63 -10.75
C LEU A 193 1.20 4.02 -11.08
N GLY A 194 0.84 4.14 -12.36
CA GLY A 194 -0.49 4.53 -12.83
C GLY A 194 -0.89 5.95 -12.42
N LEU A 195 0.05 6.91 -12.44
CA LEU A 195 -0.19 8.30 -12.05
C LEU A 195 -0.70 9.12 -13.23
N GLU A 196 -1.69 9.97 -12.99
CA GLU A 196 -2.38 10.77 -14.02
C GLU A 196 -2.15 12.29 -13.89
N GLY A 197 -1.27 12.72 -12.98
CA GLY A 197 -0.83 14.11 -12.90
C GLY A 197 0.21 14.48 -13.97
N PRO A 198 0.68 15.73 -14.00
CA PRO A 198 1.71 16.16 -14.95
C PRO A 198 3.00 15.34 -14.77
N ALA A 199 3.52 14.76 -15.85
CA ALA A 199 4.80 14.05 -15.88
C ALA A 199 5.79 14.83 -16.75
N VAL A 200 6.69 15.57 -16.12
CA VAL A 200 7.61 16.51 -16.78
C VAL A 200 9.06 16.16 -16.46
N THR A 201 9.84 15.96 -17.51
CA THR A 201 11.30 15.92 -17.42
C THR A 201 11.88 17.22 -17.95
N LEU A 202 12.83 17.81 -17.23
CA LEU A 202 13.45 19.09 -17.61
C LEU A 202 14.96 19.09 -17.40
N ASP A 203 15.64 19.92 -18.19
CA ASP A 203 17.08 20.12 -18.13
C ASP A 203 17.37 21.63 -18.07
N THR A 204 17.77 22.08 -16.88
CA THR A 204 18.35 23.41 -16.65
C THR A 204 19.76 23.25 -16.05
N ALA A 205 20.46 22.20 -16.45
CA ALA A 205 21.74 21.78 -15.90
C ALA A 205 21.68 21.63 -14.36
N CYS A 206 22.57 22.32 -13.64
CA CYS A 206 22.72 22.19 -12.19
C CYS A 206 21.47 22.62 -11.39
N SER A 207 20.62 23.49 -11.94
CA SER A 207 19.38 23.95 -11.27
C SER A 207 18.19 23.02 -11.44
N SER A 208 18.30 21.95 -12.24
CA SER A 208 17.16 21.13 -12.70
C SER A 208 16.26 20.65 -11.57
N SER A 209 16.80 20.08 -10.50
CA SER A 209 15.98 19.59 -9.39
C SER A 209 15.24 20.70 -8.62
N LEU A 210 15.82 21.89 -8.44
CA LEU A 210 15.09 23.00 -7.79
C LEU A 210 14.04 23.61 -8.71
N VAL A 211 14.29 23.66 -10.02
CA VAL A 211 13.26 24.06 -11.00
C VAL A 211 12.12 23.05 -11.02
N ALA A 212 12.42 21.75 -10.94
CA ALA A 212 11.41 20.70 -10.82
C ALA A 212 10.55 20.87 -9.55
N MET A 213 11.18 21.13 -8.40
CA MET A 213 10.46 21.45 -7.15
C MET A 213 9.60 22.72 -7.27
N HIS A 214 10.10 23.77 -7.91
CA HIS A 214 9.34 25.00 -8.15
C HIS A 214 8.08 24.70 -8.98
N LEU A 215 8.20 23.98 -10.10
CA LEU A 215 7.06 23.64 -10.96
C LEU A 215 6.06 22.71 -10.25
N ALA A 216 6.55 21.73 -9.48
CA ALA A 216 5.70 20.86 -8.67
C ALA A 216 4.88 21.66 -7.64
N ALA A 217 5.51 22.59 -6.93
CA ALA A 217 4.83 23.48 -5.98
C ALA A 217 3.76 24.34 -6.66
N GLN A 218 4.05 24.87 -7.85
CA GLN A 218 3.06 25.64 -8.64
C GLN A 218 1.89 24.76 -9.06
N SER A 219 2.14 23.53 -9.52
CA SER A 219 1.10 22.58 -9.94
C SER A 219 0.18 22.19 -8.77
N LEU A 220 0.75 21.96 -7.58
CA LEU A 220 -0.01 21.71 -6.34
C LEU A 220 -0.88 22.90 -5.93
N ARG A 221 -0.34 24.13 -5.96
CA ARG A 221 -1.08 25.38 -5.65
C ARG A 221 -2.23 25.62 -6.63
N ARG A 222 -2.06 25.23 -7.90
CA ARG A 222 -3.08 25.33 -8.95
C ARG A 222 -4.11 24.21 -8.94
N GLY A 223 -3.86 23.13 -8.19
CA GLY A 223 -4.75 21.96 -8.11
C GLY A 223 -4.72 21.08 -9.37
N GLU A 224 -3.66 21.20 -10.17
CA GLU A 224 -3.36 20.31 -11.31
C GLU A 224 -2.97 18.91 -10.83
N CYS A 225 -2.34 18.83 -9.66
CA CYS A 225 -2.08 17.61 -8.92
C CYS A 225 -2.40 17.78 -7.41
N ASP A 226 -2.59 16.66 -6.72
CA ASP A 226 -2.84 16.61 -5.27
C ASP A 226 -1.60 16.17 -4.48
N LEU A 227 -0.66 15.52 -5.16
CA LEU A 227 0.60 15.01 -4.63
C LEU A 227 1.64 15.13 -5.77
N ALA A 228 2.90 15.41 -5.47
CA ALA A 228 3.92 15.55 -6.51
C ALA A 228 5.29 15.00 -6.08
N LEU A 229 5.88 14.15 -6.91
CA LEU A 229 7.30 13.83 -6.84
C LEU A 229 8.11 14.94 -7.51
N ALA A 230 9.14 15.42 -6.83
CA ALA A 230 10.04 16.43 -7.38
C ALA A 230 11.50 16.13 -7.02
N GLY A 231 12.42 16.28 -7.98
CA GLY A 231 13.84 16.12 -7.71
C GLY A 231 14.65 15.98 -8.98
N GLY A 232 15.70 15.17 -8.95
CA GLY A 232 16.56 14.97 -10.11
C GLY A 232 17.53 13.80 -9.97
N VAL A 233 18.09 13.39 -11.10
CA VAL A 233 19.01 12.27 -11.21
C VAL A 233 20.14 12.59 -12.17
N THR A 234 21.32 12.08 -11.88
CA THR A 234 22.48 12.08 -12.77
C THR A 234 23.29 10.82 -12.54
N VAL A 235 23.54 10.08 -13.62
CA VAL A 235 24.52 8.98 -13.67
C VAL A 235 25.41 9.19 -14.89
N MET A 236 26.70 9.38 -14.67
CA MET A 236 27.72 9.49 -15.71
C MET A 236 27.94 8.12 -16.34
N ALA A 237 27.20 7.84 -17.41
CA ALA A 237 27.40 6.64 -18.22
C ALA A 237 28.74 6.69 -19.00
N THR A 238 29.16 7.87 -19.41
CA THR A 238 30.40 8.13 -20.16
C THR A 238 31.25 9.20 -19.46
N PRO A 239 32.57 9.24 -19.70
CA PRO A 239 33.44 10.25 -19.10
C PRO A 239 33.41 11.60 -19.83
N LEU A 240 32.49 11.81 -20.79
CA LEU A 240 32.50 12.97 -21.69
C LEU A 240 32.48 14.31 -20.93
N LEU A 241 31.66 14.42 -19.89
CA LEU A 241 31.59 15.64 -19.08
C LEU A 241 32.95 15.99 -18.45
N LEU A 242 33.66 14.99 -17.95
CA LEU A 242 34.97 15.15 -17.32
C LEU A 242 36.03 15.59 -18.34
N VAL A 243 35.98 15.03 -19.55
CA VAL A 243 36.86 15.43 -20.66
C VAL A 243 36.59 16.88 -21.08
N GLU A 244 35.33 17.26 -21.29
CA GLU A 244 34.95 18.61 -21.71
C GLU A 244 35.31 19.68 -20.67
N PHE A 245 35.06 19.41 -19.39
CA PHE A 245 35.45 20.34 -18.32
C PHE A 245 36.96 20.37 -18.07
N SER A 246 37.69 19.31 -18.41
CA SER A 246 39.15 19.34 -18.38
C SER A 246 39.72 20.28 -19.45
N ARG A 247 39.14 20.30 -20.66
CA ARG A 247 39.49 21.30 -21.70
C ARG A 247 39.31 22.73 -21.21
N GLN A 248 38.23 22.96 -20.46
CA GLN A 248 37.86 24.28 -19.96
C GLN A 248 38.62 24.66 -18.67
N ARG A 249 39.45 23.75 -18.13
CA ARG A 249 40.14 23.93 -16.84
C ARG A 249 39.15 24.22 -15.70
N GLY A 250 37.97 23.60 -15.79
CA GLY A 250 36.86 23.79 -14.85
C GLY A 250 36.81 22.77 -13.71
N LEU A 251 37.57 21.69 -13.80
CA LEU A 251 37.64 20.67 -12.74
C LEU A 251 38.67 21.03 -11.67
N ALA A 252 38.38 20.68 -10.42
CA ALA A 252 39.41 20.62 -9.39
C ALA A 252 40.34 19.42 -9.70
N PRO A 253 41.67 19.59 -9.70
CA PRO A 253 42.60 18.48 -9.95
C PRO A 253 42.44 17.29 -8.99
N ASP A 254 42.05 17.55 -7.74
CA ASP A 254 41.76 16.56 -6.70
C ASP A 254 40.26 16.22 -6.59
N ALA A 255 39.46 16.62 -7.58
CA ALA A 255 38.02 16.40 -7.68
C ALA A 255 37.18 16.82 -6.45
N ARG A 256 37.68 17.74 -5.61
CA ARG A 256 36.97 18.22 -4.41
C ARG A 256 36.39 19.61 -4.63
N CYS A 257 35.13 19.78 -4.24
CA CYS A 257 34.48 21.09 -4.24
C CYS A 257 34.86 21.87 -2.97
N LYS A 258 35.90 22.69 -3.05
CA LYS A 258 36.43 23.51 -1.94
C LYS A 258 35.65 24.83 -1.81
N ALA A 259 34.34 24.70 -1.59
CA ALA A 259 33.39 25.81 -1.66
C ALA A 259 33.78 26.98 -0.73
N PHE A 260 33.96 28.16 -1.32
CA PHE A 260 34.34 29.42 -0.66
C PHE A 260 35.71 29.44 0.01
N ALA A 261 36.53 28.40 -0.16
CA ALA A 261 37.88 28.34 0.39
C ALA A 261 38.87 29.14 -0.47
N ALA A 262 39.97 29.59 0.13
CA ALA A 262 41.09 30.18 -0.60
C ALA A 262 41.71 29.20 -1.62
N ALA A 263 41.63 27.90 -1.33
CA ALA A 263 42.12 26.82 -2.19
C ALA A 263 41.16 26.42 -3.32
N ALA A 264 40.01 27.09 -3.49
CA ALA A 264 39.05 26.83 -4.56
C ALA A 264 39.72 26.90 -5.95
N ASP A 265 39.73 25.77 -6.67
CA ASP A 265 40.45 25.61 -7.93
C ASP A 265 39.62 24.95 -9.05
N GLY A 266 38.36 24.60 -8.78
CA GLY A 266 37.44 24.03 -9.75
C GLY A 266 36.35 23.19 -9.10
N THR A 267 35.55 22.53 -9.93
CA THR A 267 34.45 21.66 -9.50
C THR A 267 34.87 20.20 -9.47
N GLY A 268 34.47 19.45 -8.45
CA GLY A 268 34.45 17.99 -8.45
C GLY A 268 33.09 17.47 -8.91
N PHE A 269 32.99 16.74 -10.02
CA PHE A 269 31.71 16.19 -10.46
C PHE A 269 31.33 14.92 -9.73
N ALA A 270 30.03 14.75 -9.54
CA ALA A 270 29.47 13.59 -8.91
C ALA A 270 28.13 13.17 -9.53
N GLU A 271 27.65 12.02 -9.07
CA GLU A 271 26.40 11.39 -9.42
C GLU A 271 25.41 11.45 -8.27
N GLY A 272 24.14 11.22 -8.55
CA GLY A 272 23.16 11.12 -7.50
C GLY A 272 21.74 11.10 -8.02
N VAL A 273 20.85 10.61 -7.18
CA VAL A 273 19.40 10.75 -7.36
C VAL A 273 18.79 11.15 -6.03
N GLY A 274 17.86 12.10 -6.09
CA GLY A 274 17.04 12.49 -4.94
C GLY A 274 15.64 12.84 -5.38
N LEU A 275 14.65 12.40 -4.62
CA LEU A 275 13.26 12.80 -4.77
C LEU A 275 12.70 13.26 -3.43
N VAL A 276 11.85 14.28 -3.48
CA VAL A 276 10.98 14.68 -2.38
C VAL A 276 9.53 14.50 -2.79
N LEU A 277 8.69 14.13 -1.84
CA LEU A 277 7.24 14.07 -2.01
C LEU A 277 6.63 15.35 -1.45
N LEU A 278 5.91 16.05 -2.32
CA LEU A 278 5.31 17.35 -2.04
C LEU A 278 3.80 17.25 -2.00
N GLU A 279 3.19 17.90 -1.02
CA GLU A 279 1.76 18.03 -0.87
C GLU A 279 1.42 19.40 -0.28
N ARG A 280 0.21 19.92 -0.53
CA ARG A 280 -0.28 21.12 0.16
C ARG A 280 -0.30 20.87 1.67
N LEU A 281 0.19 21.80 2.50
CA LEU A 281 0.28 21.58 3.95
C LEU A 281 -1.10 21.30 4.60
N SER A 282 -2.17 21.89 4.08
CA SER A 282 -3.54 21.60 4.56
C SER A 282 -3.96 20.16 4.26
N GLU A 283 -3.58 19.63 3.10
CA GLU A 283 -3.86 18.25 2.67
C GLU A 283 -3.06 17.25 3.49
N ALA A 284 -1.75 17.50 3.68
CA ALA A 284 -0.88 16.64 4.50
C ALA A 284 -1.44 16.50 5.93
N ARG A 285 -1.89 17.61 6.54
CA ARG A 285 -2.58 17.58 7.84
C ARG A 285 -3.89 16.82 7.80
N ARG A 286 -4.73 17.05 6.78
CA ARG A 286 -6.02 16.35 6.65
C ARG A 286 -5.84 14.84 6.48
N ARG A 287 -4.80 14.41 5.76
CA ARG A 287 -4.46 13.01 5.51
C ARG A 287 -3.56 12.40 6.59
N GLY A 288 -3.18 13.17 7.61
CA GLY A 288 -2.31 12.70 8.68
C GLY A 288 -0.90 12.33 8.21
N HIS A 289 -0.45 12.85 7.07
CA HIS A 289 0.91 12.63 6.58
C HIS A 289 1.91 13.41 7.44
N ARG A 290 3.03 12.77 7.75
CA ARG A 290 4.13 13.42 8.47
C ARG A 290 4.68 14.57 7.65
N VAL A 291 4.91 15.72 8.29
CA VAL A 291 5.56 16.87 7.65
C VAL A 291 7.02 16.91 8.09
N LEU A 292 7.96 16.72 7.16
CA LEU A 292 9.40 16.76 7.44
C LEU A 292 9.93 18.19 7.45
N ALA A 293 9.44 19.01 6.54
CA ALA A 293 9.70 20.44 6.43
C ALA A 293 8.65 21.09 5.51
N VAL A 294 8.69 22.41 5.38
CA VAL A 294 7.79 23.19 4.54
C VAL A 294 8.58 24.00 3.52
N LEU A 295 8.28 23.82 2.24
CA LEU A 295 8.69 24.74 1.17
C LEU A 295 7.81 25.99 1.24
N ARG A 296 8.40 27.07 1.79
CA ARG A 296 7.70 28.34 2.05
C ARG A 296 7.64 29.25 0.85
N GLY A 297 8.67 29.25 0.03
CA GLY A 297 8.69 30.03 -1.20
C GLY A 297 9.80 29.57 -2.14
N SER A 298 9.65 29.91 -3.42
CA SER A 298 10.63 29.55 -4.46
C SER A 298 10.64 30.57 -5.59
N ALA A 299 11.78 30.72 -6.25
CA ALA A 299 11.90 31.53 -7.45
C ALA A 299 12.88 30.91 -8.44
N VAL A 300 12.61 31.15 -9.73
CA VAL A 300 13.49 30.79 -10.86
C VAL A 300 13.66 32.01 -11.74
N ASN A 301 14.89 32.32 -12.15
CA ASN A 301 15.18 33.39 -13.11
C ASN A 301 16.34 33.02 -14.06
N GLN A 302 16.82 33.98 -14.85
CA GLN A 302 17.90 33.75 -15.81
C GLN A 302 18.92 34.92 -15.79
N ASP A 303 20.19 34.59 -16.01
CA ASP A 303 21.35 35.50 -15.95
C ASP A 303 21.38 36.58 -17.04
N GLY A 304 20.64 36.38 -18.11
CA GLY A 304 20.57 37.21 -19.30
C GLY A 304 21.88 37.22 -20.08
N ALA A 305 22.18 38.36 -20.68
CA ALA A 305 23.46 38.62 -21.33
C ALA A 305 24.56 38.90 -20.27
N SER A 306 25.07 37.84 -19.63
CA SER A 306 26.23 37.90 -18.73
C SER A 306 27.56 37.98 -19.51
N ASN A 307 28.71 37.95 -18.81
CA ASN A 307 30.06 38.04 -19.41
C ASN A 307 30.50 36.77 -20.17
N GLY A 308 29.55 35.97 -20.66
CA GLY A 308 29.74 34.68 -21.32
C GLY A 308 28.61 33.73 -20.93
N LEU A 309 28.18 32.85 -21.84
CA LEU A 309 27.03 31.97 -21.62
C LEU A 309 27.10 31.18 -20.30
N THR A 310 28.32 30.75 -19.93
CA THR A 310 28.59 29.93 -18.75
C THR A 310 29.06 30.75 -17.53
N ALA A 311 29.19 32.07 -17.66
CA ALA A 311 29.64 32.95 -16.59
C ALA A 311 28.46 33.35 -15.69
N PRO A 312 28.54 33.11 -14.37
CA PRO A 312 27.45 33.44 -13.45
C PRO A 312 27.29 34.96 -13.29
N ASN A 313 26.08 35.39 -12.90
CA ASN A 313 25.76 36.81 -12.71
C ASN A 313 25.28 37.11 -11.27
N GLY A 314 26.05 37.92 -10.53
CA GLY A 314 25.74 38.24 -9.13
C GLY A 314 24.40 38.96 -8.94
N PRO A 315 24.11 40.05 -9.69
CA PRO A 315 22.82 40.75 -9.60
C PRO A 315 21.58 39.87 -9.86
N THR A 316 21.65 38.89 -10.76
CA THR A 316 20.53 37.96 -11.02
C THR A 316 20.38 36.92 -9.91
N GLN A 317 21.47 36.46 -9.31
CA GLN A 317 21.45 35.62 -8.10
C GLN A 317 20.85 36.37 -6.91
N GLU A 318 21.25 37.63 -6.66
CA GLU A 318 20.63 38.46 -5.63
C GLU A 318 19.12 38.61 -5.87
N ARG A 319 18.73 38.84 -7.13
CA ARG A 319 17.32 39.00 -7.52
C ARG A 319 16.51 37.73 -7.29
N VAL A 320 17.03 36.54 -7.64
CA VAL A 320 16.29 35.28 -7.44
C VAL A 320 16.07 35.00 -5.96
N ILE A 321 17.07 35.31 -5.12
CA ILE A 321 16.96 35.20 -3.66
C ILE A 321 15.86 36.13 -3.14
N ARG A 322 15.87 37.41 -3.53
CA ARG A 322 14.84 38.38 -3.13
C ARG A 322 13.44 37.98 -3.61
N GLN A 323 13.32 37.40 -4.80
CA GLN A 323 12.05 36.89 -5.33
C GLN A 323 11.52 35.71 -4.51
N ALA A 324 12.38 34.76 -4.14
CA ALA A 324 11.98 33.63 -3.31
C ALA A 324 11.57 34.06 -1.88
N LEU A 325 12.25 35.05 -1.31
CA LEU A 325 11.86 35.67 -0.04
C LEU A 325 10.51 36.39 -0.13
N ALA A 326 10.26 37.09 -1.24
CA ALA A 326 8.98 37.74 -1.50
C ALA A 326 7.83 36.73 -1.66
N ASP A 327 8.06 35.61 -2.37
CA ASP A 327 7.11 34.50 -2.49
C ASP A 327 6.81 33.91 -1.10
N ALA A 328 7.84 33.73 -0.26
CA ALA A 328 7.71 33.22 1.11
C ALA A 328 7.09 34.22 2.12
N ARG A 329 7.02 35.51 1.76
CA ARG A 329 6.70 36.65 2.65
C ARG A 329 7.62 36.73 3.87
N LEU A 330 8.92 36.59 3.65
CA LEU A 330 9.93 36.63 4.69
C LEU A 330 10.91 37.79 4.47
N ALA A 331 11.33 38.41 5.56
CA ALA A 331 12.48 39.30 5.55
C ALA A 331 13.78 38.48 5.51
N PRO A 332 14.87 39.00 4.90
CA PRO A 332 16.14 38.26 4.82
C PRO A 332 16.71 37.84 6.18
N GLN A 333 16.48 38.62 7.24
CA GLN A 333 16.95 38.35 8.61
C GLN A 333 16.23 37.15 9.25
N GLN A 334 15.12 36.70 8.66
CA GLN A 334 14.36 35.55 9.15
C GLN A 334 14.87 34.21 8.60
N VAL A 335 15.90 34.20 7.76
CA VAL A 335 16.56 32.99 7.24
C VAL A 335 17.86 32.79 8.01
N ASP A 336 18.12 31.60 8.53
CA ASP A 336 19.27 31.35 9.42
C ASP A 336 20.50 30.89 8.66
N ALA A 337 20.28 30.08 7.62
CA ALA A 337 21.35 29.47 6.85
C ALA A 337 21.04 29.43 5.35
N VAL A 338 22.08 29.27 4.53
CA VAL A 338 21.97 28.95 3.10
C VAL A 338 22.84 27.75 2.77
N GLU A 339 22.20 26.74 2.21
CA GLU A 339 22.87 25.69 1.43
C GLU A 339 23.12 26.25 0.03
N ALA A 340 24.36 26.63 -0.23
CA ALA A 340 24.76 27.36 -1.40
C ALA A 340 24.90 26.46 -2.64
N HIS A 341 24.98 27.09 -3.82
CA HIS A 341 25.44 26.41 -5.01
C HIS A 341 26.91 25.99 -4.86
N GLY A 342 27.79 26.87 -4.37
CA GLY A 342 29.10 26.58 -3.79
C GLY A 342 29.87 25.44 -4.47
N THR A 343 30.33 25.67 -5.70
CA THR A 343 30.96 24.66 -6.54
C THR A 343 32.46 24.54 -6.35
N GLY A 344 33.09 25.45 -5.60
CA GLY A 344 34.55 25.47 -5.44
C GLY A 344 35.25 26.15 -6.61
N THR A 345 34.52 26.93 -7.42
CA THR A 345 35.09 27.59 -8.60
C THR A 345 35.65 28.96 -8.25
N ARG A 346 36.84 29.27 -8.79
CA ARG A 346 37.54 30.56 -8.56
C ARG A 346 36.69 31.79 -8.90
N LEU A 347 35.83 31.70 -9.92
CA LEU A 347 34.98 32.80 -10.36
C LEU A 347 33.59 32.76 -9.69
N GLY A 348 32.98 31.58 -9.59
CA GLY A 348 31.59 31.44 -9.13
C GLY A 348 31.43 31.72 -7.64
N ASP A 349 32.31 31.17 -6.80
CA ASP A 349 32.19 31.28 -5.34
C ASP A 349 32.21 32.75 -4.86
N PRO A 350 33.12 33.64 -5.34
CA PRO A 350 33.06 35.05 -4.97
C PRO A 350 31.83 35.79 -5.50
N ILE A 351 31.26 35.38 -6.62
CA ILE A 351 30.04 35.97 -7.19
C ILE A 351 28.83 35.61 -6.32
N GLU A 352 28.69 34.34 -5.95
CA GLU A 352 27.62 33.86 -5.08
C GLU A 352 27.72 34.46 -3.68
N ALA A 353 28.91 34.47 -3.07
CA ALA A 353 29.11 35.03 -1.74
C ALA A 353 28.70 36.52 -1.67
N ARG A 354 29.05 37.32 -2.69
CA ARG A 354 28.62 38.73 -2.78
C ARG A 354 27.11 38.87 -2.95
N ALA A 355 26.47 38.00 -3.74
CA ALA A 355 25.02 37.99 -3.88
C ALA A 355 24.31 37.66 -2.55
N LEU A 356 24.85 36.71 -1.78
CA LEU A 356 24.37 36.38 -0.44
C LEU A 356 24.56 37.53 0.55
N ILE A 357 25.72 38.19 0.55
CA ILE A 357 25.97 39.38 1.39
C ILE A 357 25.01 40.52 1.04
N ALA A 358 24.74 40.75 -0.25
CA ALA A 358 23.81 41.77 -0.71
C ALA A 358 22.35 41.46 -0.36
N ALA A 359 21.91 40.20 -0.50
CA ALA A 359 20.54 39.79 -0.24
C ALA A 359 20.23 39.60 1.26
N TYR A 360 21.13 38.93 1.99
CA TYR A 360 20.92 38.47 3.37
C TYR A 360 21.80 39.16 4.41
N GLY A 361 23.01 39.58 4.05
CA GLY A 361 24.02 40.05 5.00
C GLY A 361 23.77 41.45 5.57
N GLN A 362 22.88 42.23 4.96
CA GLN A 362 22.60 43.62 5.35
C GLN A 362 21.71 43.72 6.60
N GLY A 363 22.12 44.56 7.56
CA GLY A 363 21.33 44.84 8.76
C GLY A 363 21.17 43.66 9.72
N ARG A 364 22.09 42.69 9.68
CA ARG A 364 22.16 41.59 10.66
C ARG A 364 23.00 41.99 11.87
N PRO A 365 22.57 41.65 13.09
CA PRO A 365 23.42 41.79 14.27
C PRO A 365 24.52 40.71 14.28
N ASP A 366 25.64 41.00 14.95
CA ASP A 366 26.86 40.17 14.90
C ASP A 366 26.68 38.75 15.49
N ASP A 367 25.68 38.59 16.37
CA ASP A 367 25.27 37.36 17.04
C ASP A 367 24.20 36.56 16.28
N GLU A 368 23.66 37.11 15.18
CA GLU A 368 22.72 36.43 14.27
C GLU A 368 23.18 36.43 12.79
N PRO A 369 24.41 35.98 12.49
CA PRO A 369 24.88 35.92 11.11
C PRO A 369 24.07 34.90 10.29
N LEU A 370 24.08 35.08 8.97
CA LEU A 370 23.67 34.04 8.04
C LEU A 370 24.78 32.99 7.94
N PHE A 371 24.46 31.74 8.21
CA PHE A 371 25.40 30.63 8.02
C PHE A 371 25.37 30.12 6.58
N VAL A 372 26.52 29.88 5.97
CA VAL A 372 26.61 29.41 4.58
C VAL A 372 27.47 28.16 4.52
N GLY A 373 26.98 27.14 3.81
CA GLY A 373 27.72 25.92 3.53
C GLY A 373 27.31 25.27 2.21
N SER A 374 27.98 24.17 1.86
CA SER A 374 27.70 23.41 0.63
C SER A 374 27.96 21.92 0.83
N LEU A 375 26.94 21.09 0.60
CA LEU A 375 26.99 19.63 0.57
C LEU A 375 27.98 19.11 -0.48
N LYS A 376 28.28 19.90 -1.52
CA LYS A 376 29.20 19.49 -2.58
C LYS A 376 30.61 19.25 -2.04
N SER A 377 30.96 19.85 -0.90
CA SER A 377 32.22 19.57 -0.21
C SER A 377 32.30 18.14 0.35
N ASN A 378 31.18 17.46 0.58
CA ASN A 378 31.14 16.07 1.03
C ASN A 378 31.04 15.07 -0.12
N ILE A 379 30.16 15.33 -1.10
CA ILE A 379 29.79 14.33 -2.10
C ILE A 379 30.12 14.73 -3.55
N GLY A 380 30.72 15.90 -3.76
CA GLY A 380 30.90 16.49 -5.08
C GLY A 380 29.62 17.10 -5.67
N HIS A 381 29.70 17.59 -6.90
CA HIS A 381 28.60 18.22 -7.61
C HIS A 381 27.76 17.19 -8.38
N THR A 382 26.61 16.82 -7.81
CA THR A 382 25.67 15.82 -8.37
C THR A 382 24.78 16.33 -9.52
N GLN A 383 25.28 17.32 -10.27
CA GLN A 383 24.66 17.88 -11.49
C GLN A 383 23.15 18.15 -11.34
N ALA A 384 22.27 17.44 -12.06
CA ALA A 384 20.82 17.67 -12.03
C ALA A 384 20.20 17.40 -10.66
N ALA A 385 20.81 16.51 -9.86
CA ALA A 385 20.38 16.17 -8.51
C ALA A 385 20.94 17.11 -7.43
N ALA A 386 21.79 18.08 -7.78
CA ALA A 386 22.49 18.93 -6.80
C ALA A 386 21.57 19.75 -5.90
N GLY A 387 20.50 20.31 -6.48
CA GLY A 387 19.50 21.08 -5.75
C GLY A 387 18.78 20.26 -4.69
N VAL A 388 18.20 19.14 -5.10
CA VAL A 388 17.47 18.25 -4.18
C VAL A 388 18.38 17.60 -3.14
N ALA A 389 19.65 17.32 -3.45
CA ALA A 389 20.63 16.86 -2.46
C ALA A 389 20.82 17.90 -1.33
N GLY A 390 20.96 19.18 -1.69
CA GLY A 390 21.02 20.28 -0.75
C GLY A 390 19.73 20.45 0.07
N VAL A 391 18.56 20.24 -0.55
CA VAL A 391 17.26 20.22 0.16
C VAL A 391 17.23 19.10 1.20
N ILE A 392 17.61 17.87 0.84
CA ILE A 392 17.59 16.72 1.75
C ILE A 392 18.51 16.97 2.95
N LYS A 393 19.76 17.41 2.72
CA LYS A 393 20.67 17.82 3.80
C LYS A 393 20.04 18.88 4.71
N THR A 394 19.42 19.89 4.12
CA THR A 394 18.83 21.02 4.86
C THR A 394 17.65 20.59 5.72
N VAL A 395 16.78 19.71 5.21
CA VAL A 395 15.68 19.13 5.98
C VAL A 395 16.22 18.30 7.15
N LEU A 396 17.25 17.48 6.93
CA LEU A 396 17.88 16.68 7.99
C LEU A 396 18.54 17.59 9.05
N ALA A 397 19.24 18.65 8.63
CA ALA A 397 19.79 19.67 9.52
C ALA A 397 18.73 20.32 10.42
N MET A 398 17.54 20.62 9.88
CA MET A 398 16.41 21.13 10.69
C MET A 398 15.90 20.10 11.69
N ARG A 399 15.78 18.83 11.29
CA ARG A 399 15.25 17.75 12.14
C ARG A 399 16.23 17.33 13.24
N HIS A 400 17.52 17.44 12.98
CA HIS A 400 18.57 17.17 13.97
C HIS A 400 19.04 18.43 14.72
N GLU A 401 18.49 19.60 14.37
CA GLU A 401 18.81 20.87 15.00
C GLU A 401 20.31 21.21 14.97
N VAL A 402 20.98 20.87 13.86
CA VAL A 402 22.43 20.99 13.68
C VAL A 402 22.72 21.53 12.28
N LEU A 403 23.62 22.52 12.19
CA LEU A 403 24.23 23.00 10.96
C LEU A 403 25.59 22.33 10.78
N PRO A 404 25.74 21.33 9.89
CA PRO A 404 27.00 20.63 9.70
C PRO A 404 28.03 21.51 8.97
N ARG A 405 29.31 21.34 9.30
CA ARG A 405 30.39 22.05 8.61
C ARG A 405 30.50 21.69 7.13
N SER A 406 31.03 22.63 6.35
CA SER A 406 31.51 22.35 4.98
C SER A 406 32.96 21.89 5.04
N LEU A 407 33.31 20.89 4.22
CA LEU A 407 34.68 20.37 4.16
C LEU A 407 35.59 21.25 3.30
N HIS A 408 36.90 21.05 3.45
CA HIS A 408 37.97 21.73 2.71
C HIS A 408 37.98 23.26 2.85
N LEU A 409 37.48 23.77 3.98
CA LEU A 409 37.42 25.20 4.29
C LEU A 409 38.46 25.54 5.38
N ASP A 410 39.74 25.53 5.00
CA ASP A 410 40.83 25.91 5.91
C ASP A 410 40.90 27.44 6.11
N GLU A 411 40.88 28.18 5.00
CA GLU A 411 40.81 29.65 4.99
C GLU A 411 39.74 30.09 3.97
N PRO A 412 38.95 31.13 4.27
CA PRO A 412 37.98 31.67 3.33
C PRO A 412 38.65 32.39 2.15
N THR A 413 38.01 32.41 0.99
CA THR A 413 38.58 33.04 -0.21
C THR A 413 38.85 34.54 0.02
N PRO A 414 40.04 35.05 -0.36
CA PRO A 414 40.39 36.47 -0.21
C PRO A 414 39.70 37.37 -1.24
N HIS A 415 38.96 36.80 -2.20
CA HIS A 415 38.24 37.54 -3.24
C HIS A 415 36.88 38.08 -2.78
N VAL A 416 36.53 37.89 -1.51
CA VAL A 416 35.30 38.35 -0.86
C VAL A 416 35.68 39.08 0.42
N ASP A 417 35.07 40.25 0.63
CA ASP A 417 35.16 40.94 1.91
C ASP A 417 34.12 40.36 2.89
N TRP A 418 34.54 39.37 3.67
CA TRP A 418 33.69 38.72 4.68
C TRP A 418 33.38 39.62 5.89
N SER A 419 34.06 40.75 6.04
CA SER A 419 33.77 41.73 7.10
C SER A 419 32.62 42.68 6.74
N ALA A 420 32.29 42.80 5.44
CA ALA A 420 31.30 43.74 4.92
C ALA A 420 29.82 43.31 5.11
N GLY A 421 29.54 42.22 5.81
CA GLY A 421 28.16 41.80 6.09
C GLY A 421 28.06 40.66 7.10
N GLY A 422 26.87 40.46 7.68
CA GLY A 422 26.61 39.41 8.65
C GLY A 422 26.47 38.02 8.03
N VAL A 423 27.47 37.57 7.27
CA VAL A 423 27.52 36.23 6.65
C VAL A 423 28.74 35.48 7.17
N ARG A 424 28.55 34.24 7.64
CA ARG A 424 29.63 33.37 8.14
C ARG A 424 29.59 32.01 7.46
N LEU A 425 30.75 31.51 7.07
CA LEU A 425 30.88 30.17 6.53
C LEU A 425 30.83 29.13 7.66
N LEU A 426 30.22 27.98 7.38
CA LEU A 426 30.16 26.83 8.29
C LEU A 426 31.50 26.08 8.31
N ALA A 427 32.53 26.68 8.91
CA ALA A 427 33.85 26.06 9.11
C ALA A 427 33.86 24.99 10.21
N GLU A 428 32.88 25.05 11.11
CA GLU A 428 32.66 24.07 12.18
C GLU A 428 31.17 23.69 12.26
N THR A 429 30.88 22.55 12.88
CA THR A 429 29.51 22.07 13.08
C THR A 429 28.90 22.83 14.25
N LEU A 430 27.72 23.39 14.05
CA LEU A 430 27.03 24.24 15.02
C LEU A 430 25.68 23.64 15.41
N SER A 431 25.28 23.81 16.67
CA SER A 431 23.87 23.65 17.03
C SER A 431 23.05 24.75 16.34
N TRP A 432 21.86 24.40 15.85
CA TRP A 432 20.92 25.34 15.26
C TRP A 432 19.93 25.78 16.35
N PRO A 433 20.14 26.94 17.00
CA PRO A 433 19.35 27.32 18.18
C PRO A 433 17.89 27.59 17.84
N ASP A 434 16.99 27.27 18.77
CA ASP A 434 15.61 27.76 18.75
C ASP A 434 15.61 29.25 19.14
N ARG A 435 15.11 30.09 18.23
CA ARG A 435 15.03 31.55 18.39
C ARG A 435 13.60 32.03 18.68
N GLY A 436 12.71 31.14 19.12
CA GLY A 436 11.28 31.43 19.27
C GLY A 436 10.55 31.63 17.94
N ARG A 437 11.18 31.20 16.84
CA ARG A 437 10.62 31.19 15.48
C ARG A 437 11.12 29.93 14.74
N PRO A 438 10.37 29.43 13.74
CA PRO A 438 10.80 28.27 12.95
C PRO A 438 12.19 28.48 12.36
N ARG A 439 13.02 27.43 12.42
CA ARG A 439 14.31 27.39 11.70
C ARG A 439 14.07 27.47 10.21
N ARG A 440 14.85 28.31 9.51
CA ARG A 440 14.66 28.57 8.08
C ARG A 440 15.98 28.58 7.34
N ALA A 441 15.99 27.99 6.14
CA ALA A 441 17.17 28.02 5.29
C ALA A 441 16.81 28.22 3.82
N GLY A 442 17.68 28.93 3.11
CA GLY A 442 17.66 28.98 1.65
C GLY A 442 18.46 27.83 1.04
N VAL A 443 18.05 27.35 -0.13
CA VAL A 443 18.85 26.42 -0.94
C VAL A 443 18.98 27.00 -2.34
N SER A 444 20.23 27.18 -2.81
CA SER A 444 20.57 27.77 -4.11
C SER A 444 21.08 26.73 -5.09
N SER A 445 20.68 26.83 -6.36
CA SER A 445 21.35 26.12 -7.45
C SER A 445 21.34 26.94 -8.73
N PHE A 446 22.51 27.11 -9.35
CA PHE A 446 22.73 27.96 -10.51
C PHE A 446 23.24 27.11 -11.67
N GLY A 447 22.44 27.01 -12.73
CA GLY A 447 22.76 26.22 -13.92
C GLY A 447 23.77 26.92 -14.82
N ILE A 448 24.64 26.13 -15.47
CA ILE A 448 25.63 26.65 -16.42
C ILE A 448 25.00 27.35 -17.65
N SER A 449 23.72 27.12 -17.92
CA SER A 449 22.95 27.86 -18.94
C SER A 449 22.44 29.24 -18.47
N GLY A 450 22.77 29.63 -17.24
CA GLY A 450 22.35 30.87 -16.61
C GLY A 450 21.00 30.82 -15.91
N THR A 451 20.33 29.65 -15.85
CA THR A 451 19.08 29.51 -15.08
C THR A 451 19.39 29.38 -13.59
N ASN A 452 18.83 30.26 -12.77
CA ASN A 452 19.01 30.23 -11.31
C ASN A 452 17.73 29.78 -10.63
N ALA A 453 17.87 28.99 -9.58
CA ALA A 453 16.77 28.64 -8.69
C ALA A 453 17.16 28.84 -7.22
N HIS A 454 16.24 29.39 -6.44
CA HIS A 454 16.37 29.51 -4.99
C HIS A 454 15.07 29.11 -4.31
N VAL A 455 15.16 28.27 -3.28
CA VAL A 455 14.01 27.83 -2.49
C VAL A 455 14.22 28.17 -1.01
N ILE A 456 13.13 28.49 -0.30
CA ILE A 456 13.14 28.75 1.14
C ILE A 456 12.42 27.60 1.84
N LEU A 457 13.16 26.91 2.70
CA LEU A 457 12.65 25.83 3.56
C LEU A 457 12.43 26.35 4.98
N GLU A 458 11.42 25.81 5.64
CA GLU A 458 11.07 26.10 7.02
C GLU A 458 10.84 24.79 7.78
N GLN A 459 11.25 24.77 9.05
CA GLN A 459 10.99 23.70 10.00
C GLN A 459 9.50 23.32 9.99
N ALA A 460 9.22 22.01 10.06
CA ALA A 460 7.85 21.52 10.16
C ALA A 460 7.11 22.18 11.35
N PRO A 461 5.82 22.52 11.21
CA PRO A 461 5.04 22.98 12.34
C PRO A 461 5.00 21.89 13.42
N PRO A 462 4.96 22.26 14.71
CA PRO A 462 4.81 21.26 15.77
C PRO A 462 3.54 20.44 15.52
N GLU A 463 3.62 19.14 15.78
CA GLU A 463 2.44 18.27 15.79
C GLU A 463 1.51 18.78 16.90
N THR A 464 0.45 19.48 16.53
CA THR A 464 -0.57 19.89 17.48
C THR A 464 -1.19 18.62 18.05
N ALA A 465 -0.95 18.34 19.34
CA ALA A 465 -1.85 17.48 20.09
C ALA A 465 -3.26 18.02 19.86
N GLU A 466 -4.16 17.18 19.35
CA GLU A 466 -5.57 17.54 19.18
C GLU A 466 -6.03 18.20 20.49
N GLU A 467 -6.39 19.48 20.45
CA GLU A 467 -7.25 20.04 21.48
C GLU A 467 -8.48 19.14 21.46
N GLU A 468 -8.62 18.27 22.46
CA GLU A 468 -9.92 17.69 22.78
C GLU A 468 -10.90 18.87 22.72
N PRO A 469 -12.00 18.76 21.94
CA PRO A 469 -12.97 19.84 21.92
C PRO A 469 -13.38 20.03 23.37
N SER A 470 -12.93 21.15 23.95
CA SER A 470 -13.28 21.54 25.29
C SER A 470 -14.78 21.38 25.36
N ARG A 471 -15.25 20.52 26.26
CA ARG A 471 -16.67 20.46 26.65
C ARG A 471 -17.02 21.82 27.25
N GLU A 472 -17.19 22.83 26.41
CA GLU A 472 -17.93 24.02 26.75
C GLU A 472 -19.34 23.52 27.03
N ALA A 473 -19.71 23.64 28.31
CA ALA A 473 -21.03 23.35 28.82
C ALA A 473 -22.09 23.96 27.91
N GLY A 474 -22.88 23.11 27.26
CA GLY A 474 -23.96 23.53 26.39
C GLY A 474 -24.97 24.39 27.15
N ALA A 475 -25.08 25.66 26.78
CA ALA A 475 -26.31 26.41 26.94
C ALA A 475 -27.30 25.95 25.84
N PRO A 476 -28.57 25.63 26.17
CA PRO A 476 -29.48 24.99 25.22
C PRO A 476 -29.99 26.01 24.19
N LEU A 477 -29.63 25.79 22.92
CA LEU A 477 -30.27 26.46 21.79
C LEU A 477 -31.62 25.79 21.53
N ARG A 478 -32.70 26.57 21.72
CA ARG A 478 -34.07 26.24 21.35
C ARG A 478 -34.20 26.08 19.83
N ASN A 479 -34.64 24.91 19.38
CA ASN A 479 -35.19 24.73 18.03
C ASN A 479 -36.64 25.25 17.97
N PRO A 480 -37.03 26.05 16.95
CA PRO A 480 -38.42 26.30 16.62
C PRO A 480 -38.86 25.32 15.53
N SER A 481 -39.55 24.24 15.91
CA SER A 481 -40.33 23.42 14.97
C SER A 481 -41.79 23.84 15.02
N GLY A 482 -42.25 24.53 13.98
CA GLY A 482 -43.65 24.82 13.72
C GLY A 482 -44.09 24.17 12.43
N THR A 483 -44.96 23.16 12.53
CA THR A 483 -45.91 22.78 11.48
C THR A 483 -47.22 22.33 12.17
N PRO A 484 -48.40 22.66 11.63
CA PRO A 484 -49.61 22.77 12.41
C PRO A 484 -50.54 21.54 12.35
N GLY A 485 -51.11 21.21 13.52
CA GLY A 485 -52.57 21.07 13.75
C GLY A 485 -53.33 19.89 13.14
N GLY A 486 -53.85 19.01 14.01
CA GLY A 486 -54.95 18.10 13.67
C GLY A 486 -55.46 17.24 14.83
N MET A 487 -56.46 17.75 15.55
CA MET A 487 -57.52 17.03 16.31
C MET A 487 -57.23 16.45 17.72
N SER A 488 -57.53 17.29 18.72
CA SER A 488 -58.59 17.10 19.75
C SER A 488 -58.84 15.71 20.37
N TYR A 489 -58.59 15.57 21.68
CA TYR A 489 -59.58 15.03 22.63
C TYR A 489 -59.39 15.60 24.06
N VAL A 490 -60.40 16.37 24.47
CA VAL A 490 -61.01 16.70 25.77
C VAL A 490 -60.36 16.29 27.12
N ALA A 491 -60.05 17.35 27.90
CA ALA A 491 -60.31 17.66 29.33
C ALA A 491 -60.13 16.60 30.46
N HIS A 492 -59.39 16.98 31.51
CA HIS A 492 -60.00 17.48 32.76
C HIS A 492 -58.99 18.20 33.67
N GLU A 493 -59.47 19.29 34.27
CA GLU A 493 -58.87 20.12 35.31
C GLU A 493 -58.73 19.36 36.65
N THR A 494 -57.73 19.67 37.48
CA THR A 494 -57.89 20.52 38.68
C THR A 494 -56.73 20.39 39.67
N SER A 495 -56.33 21.58 40.16
CA SER A 495 -55.82 21.96 41.49
C SER A 495 -54.62 21.25 42.11
N ASP A 496 -53.51 21.96 42.37
CA ASP A 496 -53.26 22.95 43.45
C ASP A 496 -53.03 22.31 44.83
N GLY A 497 -51.95 22.75 45.50
CA GLY A 497 -51.75 22.49 46.93
C GLY A 497 -50.31 22.20 47.34
N GLY A 498 -49.44 23.22 47.35
CA GLY A 498 -48.18 23.17 48.08
C GLY A 498 -48.39 23.33 49.59
N THR A 499 -47.43 22.87 50.40
CA THR A 499 -46.61 23.65 51.36
C THR A 499 -45.96 22.77 52.44
N GLN A 500 -44.66 23.03 52.68
CA GLN A 500 -43.91 23.19 53.95
C GLN A 500 -44.27 22.28 55.16
N GLY A 501 -43.37 21.74 55.98
CA GLY A 501 -41.95 21.98 56.27
C GLY A 501 -41.67 21.53 57.73
N THR A 502 -40.38 21.53 58.14
CA THR A 502 -39.84 21.51 59.53
C THR A 502 -39.87 20.15 60.29
N THR A 503 -38.77 19.46 60.62
CA THR A 503 -37.58 19.64 61.54
C THR A 503 -37.81 19.38 63.04
N SER A 504 -37.13 18.35 63.58
CA SER A 504 -36.54 18.22 64.95
C SER A 504 -35.67 16.94 64.92
N GLY A 505 -34.54 16.72 65.60
CA GLY A 505 -33.75 17.39 66.64
C GLY A 505 -32.92 16.27 67.32
N ALA A 506 -31.58 16.39 67.33
CA ALA A 506 -30.58 15.39 67.80
C ALA A 506 -30.51 15.27 69.36
N PRO A 507 -29.67 14.38 69.95
CA PRO A 507 -28.22 14.65 70.13
C PRO A 507 -27.23 13.44 70.11
N ASP A 508 -25.99 13.73 69.67
CA ASP A 508 -24.61 13.36 70.15
C ASP A 508 -24.25 11.92 70.61
N GLU A 509 -23.06 11.29 70.39
CA GLU A 509 -21.69 11.67 70.02
C GLU A 509 -20.94 10.44 69.40
N THR A 510 -19.77 10.71 68.80
CA THR A 510 -18.58 9.83 68.56
C THR A 510 -18.24 9.39 67.11
N SER A 511 -17.00 9.77 66.76
CA SER A 511 -16.16 9.55 65.58
C SER A 511 -16.24 8.22 64.81
N GLY A 512 -16.29 8.31 63.48
CA GLY A 512 -15.94 7.24 62.54
C GLY A 512 -15.85 7.76 61.10
N GLY A 513 -14.64 7.78 60.54
CA GLY A 513 -14.36 8.25 59.18
C GLY A 513 -15.03 7.39 58.10
N ARG A 514 -15.59 8.06 57.08
CA ARG A 514 -16.19 7.43 55.91
C ARG A 514 -15.12 7.12 54.85
N ALA A 515 -15.04 5.86 54.47
CA ALA A 515 -14.32 5.38 53.30
C ALA A 515 -15.05 5.81 52.01
N GLU A 516 -14.26 6.27 51.05
CA GLU A 516 -14.65 6.72 49.71
C GLU A 516 -14.98 5.54 48.79
N SER A 517 -15.92 5.77 47.87
CA SER A 517 -16.35 4.84 46.83
C SER A 517 -15.34 4.78 45.68
N THR A 518 -14.50 3.75 45.67
CA THR A 518 -13.50 3.48 44.62
C THR A 518 -14.00 2.53 43.52
N GLY A 519 -15.32 2.46 43.27
CA GLY A 519 -15.92 1.49 42.34
C GLY A 519 -15.91 1.90 40.86
N ASP A 520 -16.26 3.16 40.56
CA ASP A 520 -16.48 3.58 39.17
C ASP A 520 -15.22 4.12 38.46
N ALA A 521 -14.27 4.71 39.21
CA ALA A 521 -13.04 5.24 38.63
C ALA A 521 -12.04 4.16 38.20
N VAL A 522 -12.15 2.95 38.76
CA VAL A 522 -11.28 1.81 38.42
C VAL A 522 -11.78 1.10 37.15
N ALA A 523 -13.08 1.12 36.87
CA ALA A 523 -13.65 0.56 35.64
C ALA A 523 -13.30 1.39 34.39
N ASP A 524 -13.34 2.73 34.50
CA ASP A 524 -12.91 3.62 33.41
C ASP A 524 -11.40 3.62 33.20
N ALA A 525 -10.60 3.43 34.26
CA ALA A 525 -9.14 3.29 34.15
C ALA A 525 -8.72 1.93 33.54
N MET A 526 -9.49 0.84 33.78
CA MET A 526 -9.21 -0.48 33.20
C MET A 526 -9.68 -0.61 31.74
N ALA A 527 -10.65 0.20 31.29
CA ALA A 527 -11.06 0.25 29.88
C ALA A 527 -10.06 1.00 28.98
N ALA A 528 -9.17 1.81 29.57
CA ALA A 528 -8.20 2.64 28.85
C ALA A 528 -6.88 1.91 28.50
N ASP A 529 -6.64 0.69 28.99
CA ASP A 529 -5.33 0.03 28.95
C ASP A 529 -5.21 -1.16 27.96
N ALA A 530 -6.28 -1.51 27.24
CA ALA A 530 -6.21 -2.55 26.21
C ALA A 530 -5.71 -1.97 24.87
N ARG A 531 -4.39 -1.84 24.71
CA ARG A 531 -3.80 -1.53 23.40
C ARG A 531 -4.26 -2.58 22.37
N PRO A 532 -4.69 -2.18 21.17
CA PRO A 532 -5.21 -3.13 20.19
C PRO A 532 -4.13 -4.13 19.78
N VAL A 533 -4.57 -5.38 19.65
CA VAL A 533 -3.81 -6.48 19.05
C VAL A 533 -3.29 -6.06 17.67
N ALA A 534 -1.98 -6.13 17.42
CA ALA A 534 -1.36 -5.55 16.21
C ALA A 534 -0.66 -6.61 15.33
N PRO A 535 -1.32 -7.23 14.35
CA PRO A 535 -0.70 -8.15 13.39
C PRO A 535 0.18 -7.40 12.36
N TRP A 536 1.45 -7.78 12.23
CA TRP A 536 2.36 -7.13 11.29
C TRP A 536 2.39 -7.87 9.95
N VAL A 537 1.80 -7.25 8.94
CA VAL A 537 1.69 -7.81 7.57
C VAL A 537 2.92 -7.45 6.74
N LEU A 538 3.54 -8.45 6.12
CA LEU A 538 4.65 -8.28 5.20
C LEU A 538 4.30 -8.95 3.88
N SER A 539 4.75 -8.37 2.77
CA SER A 539 4.67 -9.02 1.48
C SER A 539 5.82 -8.65 0.57
N ALA A 540 6.13 -9.51 -0.40
CA ALA A 540 7.09 -9.24 -1.45
C ALA A 540 6.78 -10.00 -2.74
N ARG A 541 7.39 -9.61 -3.86
CA ARG A 541 7.19 -10.28 -5.16
C ARG A 541 7.83 -11.65 -5.24
N THR A 542 8.87 -11.90 -4.45
CA THR A 542 9.57 -13.19 -4.38
C THR A 542 9.70 -13.64 -2.93
N ALA A 543 9.94 -14.94 -2.72
CA ALA A 543 10.22 -15.46 -1.39
C ALA A 543 11.55 -14.92 -0.82
N GLY A 544 12.53 -14.60 -1.68
CA GLY A 544 13.82 -14.01 -1.29
C GLY A 544 13.65 -12.60 -0.74
N ALA A 545 12.94 -11.74 -1.47
CA ALA A 545 12.60 -10.39 -1.04
C ALA A 545 11.79 -10.38 0.26
N LEU A 546 10.85 -11.32 0.46
CA LEU A 546 10.08 -11.41 1.71
C LEU A 546 11.00 -11.70 2.92
N ARG A 547 11.96 -12.61 2.76
CA ARG A 547 12.96 -12.90 3.80
C ARG A 547 13.86 -11.70 4.07
N SER A 548 14.31 -11.01 3.02
CA SER A 548 15.10 -9.79 3.15
C SER A 548 14.32 -8.69 3.88
N GLN A 549 13.04 -8.51 3.56
CA GLN A 549 12.18 -7.52 4.21
C GLN A 549 12.01 -7.81 5.70
N ALA A 550 11.76 -9.08 6.05
CA ALA A 550 11.68 -9.49 7.45
C ALA A 550 12.99 -9.25 8.21
N GLY A 551 14.14 -9.50 7.56
CA GLY A 551 15.47 -9.24 8.12
C GLY A 551 15.74 -7.75 8.35
N ARG A 552 15.44 -6.90 7.36
CA ARG A 552 15.59 -5.43 7.46
C ARG A 552 14.69 -4.86 8.56
N LEU A 553 13.43 -5.31 8.64
CA LEU A 553 12.51 -4.89 9.69
C LEU A 553 12.99 -5.33 11.08
N ALA A 554 13.49 -6.56 11.22
CA ALA A 554 14.05 -7.05 12.48
C ALA A 554 15.26 -6.21 12.93
N ALA A 555 16.18 -5.88 12.02
CA ALA A 555 17.35 -5.06 12.32
C ALA A 555 16.95 -3.63 12.73
N HIS A 556 15.99 -3.03 12.01
CA HIS A 556 15.49 -1.69 12.30
C HIS A 556 14.83 -1.62 13.69
N LEU A 557 13.91 -2.52 14.01
CA LEU A 557 13.22 -2.53 15.31
C LEU A 557 14.16 -2.87 16.47
N ALA A 558 15.21 -3.64 16.24
CA ALA A 558 16.24 -3.88 17.25
C ALA A 558 17.04 -2.61 17.59
N ALA A 559 17.19 -1.68 16.64
CA ALA A 559 17.82 -0.39 16.86
C ALA A 559 16.87 0.67 17.46
N ALA A 560 15.55 0.44 17.40
CA ALA A 560 14.50 1.32 17.90
C ALA A 560 13.48 0.56 18.78
N PRO A 561 13.85 0.12 19.99
CA PRO A 561 12.99 -0.74 20.82
C PRO A 561 11.71 -0.07 21.33
N GLU A 562 11.64 1.27 21.30
CA GLU A 562 10.50 2.06 21.76
C GLU A 562 9.39 2.25 20.70
N SER A 563 9.51 1.65 19.52
CA SER A 563 8.49 1.78 18.46
C SER A 563 7.12 1.24 18.90
N ASP A 564 6.05 2.01 18.67
CA ASP A 564 4.69 1.55 18.94
C ASP A 564 4.30 0.39 18.00
N PRO A 565 4.04 -0.82 18.51
CA PRO A 565 3.68 -1.97 17.68
C PRO A 565 2.39 -1.76 16.87
N VAL A 566 1.48 -0.90 17.34
CA VAL A 566 0.24 -0.57 16.63
C VAL A 566 0.55 0.31 15.41
N GLU A 567 1.41 1.31 15.57
CA GLU A 567 1.84 2.20 14.48
C GLU A 567 2.65 1.43 13.42
N VAL A 568 3.54 0.53 13.85
CA VAL A 568 4.27 -0.39 12.96
C VAL A 568 3.30 -1.26 12.17
N GLY A 569 2.36 -1.92 12.86
CA GLY A 569 1.36 -2.80 12.23
C GLY A 569 0.46 -2.06 11.24
N ARG A 570 0.01 -0.85 11.61
CA ARG A 570 -0.78 0.02 10.74
C ARG A 570 -0.01 0.44 9.49
N THR A 571 1.23 0.88 9.65
CA THR A 571 2.07 1.35 8.53
C THR A 571 2.34 0.22 7.54
N LEU A 572 2.64 -0.98 8.06
CA LEU A 572 2.81 -2.19 7.25
C LEU A 572 1.52 -2.59 6.51
N ALA A 573 0.36 -2.44 7.15
CA ALA A 573 -0.92 -2.86 6.58
C ALA A 573 -1.52 -1.88 5.57
N LEU A 574 -1.32 -0.57 5.79
CA LEU A 574 -1.99 0.50 5.02
C LEU A 574 -1.03 1.29 4.13
N GLY A 575 0.27 1.30 4.46
CA GLY A 575 1.28 2.11 3.79
C GLY A 575 2.25 1.30 2.92
N ARG A 576 1.95 0.03 2.63
CA ARG A 576 2.78 -0.85 1.79
C ARG A 576 1.92 -1.54 0.73
N ALA A 577 2.51 -1.79 -0.43
CA ALA A 577 1.90 -2.63 -1.45
C ALA A 577 1.75 -4.07 -0.95
N VAL A 578 0.74 -4.78 -1.49
CA VAL A 578 0.46 -6.17 -1.13
C VAL A 578 0.80 -7.07 -2.31
N PHE A 579 1.82 -7.91 -2.14
CA PHE A 579 2.34 -8.82 -3.15
C PHE A 579 1.94 -10.28 -2.89
N ARG A 580 2.41 -11.18 -3.77
CA ARG A 580 2.05 -12.61 -3.76
C ARG A 580 2.65 -13.38 -2.59
N HIS A 581 3.93 -13.20 -2.26
CA HIS A 581 4.52 -13.86 -1.10
C HIS A 581 4.21 -13.03 0.14
N ARG A 582 3.46 -13.59 1.08
CA ARG A 582 2.91 -12.88 2.23
C ARG A 582 3.34 -13.56 3.52
N ALA A 583 3.57 -12.76 4.55
CA ALA A 583 3.71 -13.23 5.92
C ALA A 583 3.00 -12.29 6.90
N VAL A 584 2.53 -12.82 8.01
CA VAL A 584 2.03 -12.04 9.13
C VAL A 584 2.75 -12.48 10.41
N VAL A 585 3.36 -11.51 11.10
CA VAL A 585 3.80 -11.72 12.48
C VAL A 585 2.63 -11.44 13.41
N LEU A 586 2.23 -12.49 14.11
CA LEU A 586 1.12 -12.46 15.04
C LEU A 586 1.43 -11.57 16.26
N PRO A 587 0.38 -11.09 16.93
CA PRO A 587 0.49 -10.34 18.18
C PRO A 587 1.33 -11.06 19.24
N GLY A 588 2.12 -10.29 19.98
CA GLY A 588 3.03 -10.78 21.03
C GLY A 588 3.92 -9.67 21.57
N GLY A 589 4.77 -10.02 22.54
CA GLY A 589 5.77 -9.11 23.10
C GLY A 589 6.86 -8.73 22.09
N ALA A 590 7.63 -7.68 22.36
CA ALA A 590 8.67 -7.18 21.46
C ALA A 590 9.68 -8.29 21.06
N ASP A 591 10.16 -9.07 22.03
CA ASP A 591 11.09 -10.18 21.80
C ASP A 591 10.48 -11.31 20.95
N GLU A 592 9.22 -11.66 21.19
CA GLU A 592 8.52 -12.70 20.42
C GLU A 592 8.33 -12.29 18.95
N ARG A 593 7.99 -11.02 18.71
CA ARG A 593 7.85 -10.47 17.35
C ARG A 593 9.19 -10.43 16.63
N LEU A 594 10.24 -10.00 17.32
CA LEU A 594 11.58 -9.95 16.76
C LEU A 594 12.11 -11.37 16.44
N ALA A 595 11.84 -12.34 17.32
CA ALA A 595 12.14 -13.75 17.07
C ALA A 595 11.37 -14.30 15.85
N ALA A 596 10.09 -13.94 15.71
CA ALA A 596 9.27 -14.31 14.55
C ALA A 596 9.81 -13.72 13.24
N LEU A 597 10.18 -12.44 13.22
CA LEU A 597 10.80 -11.80 12.05
C LEU A 597 12.13 -12.44 11.68
N ARG A 598 12.99 -12.75 12.67
CA ARG A 598 14.27 -13.45 12.44
C ARG A 598 14.05 -14.87 11.91
N ALA A 599 13.02 -15.56 12.36
CA ALA A 599 12.65 -16.88 11.84
C ALA A 599 12.17 -16.79 10.38
N LEU A 600 11.32 -15.81 10.06
CA LEU A 600 10.90 -15.51 8.69
C LEU A 600 12.09 -15.21 7.79
N ALA A 601 13.00 -14.33 8.24
CA ALA A 601 14.22 -14.00 7.50
C ALA A 601 15.11 -15.23 7.21
N ALA A 602 15.14 -16.18 8.15
CA ALA A 602 15.87 -17.44 8.00
C ALA A 602 15.09 -18.54 7.24
N GLY A 603 13.86 -18.27 6.78
CA GLY A 603 13.00 -19.26 6.13
C GLY A 603 12.58 -20.42 7.05
N ARG A 604 12.50 -20.18 8.37
CA ARG A 604 12.13 -21.19 9.37
C ARG A 604 10.72 -20.94 9.91
N PRO A 605 9.94 -22.00 10.23
CA PRO A 605 8.63 -21.84 10.85
C PRO A 605 8.76 -21.25 12.26
N HIS A 606 7.75 -20.48 12.68
CA HIS A 606 7.65 -19.92 14.02
C HIS A 606 6.17 -19.87 14.46
N PRO A 607 5.82 -20.21 15.72
CA PRO A 607 4.43 -20.21 16.18
C PRO A 607 3.69 -18.88 16.04
N ARG A 608 4.42 -17.76 16.07
CA ARG A 608 3.90 -16.40 15.88
C ARG A 608 4.09 -15.85 14.46
N ALA A 609 4.44 -16.69 13.48
CA ALA A 609 4.57 -16.28 12.09
C ALA A 609 3.73 -17.17 11.18
N VAL A 610 2.84 -16.56 10.40
CA VAL A 610 2.08 -17.23 9.34
C VAL A 610 2.65 -16.76 8.02
N SER A 611 2.96 -17.66 7.10
CA SER A 611 3.50 -17.31 5.78
C SER A 611 2.87 -18.17 4.70
N GLY A 612 2.70 -17.61 3.50
CA GLY A 612 2.12 -18.31 2.37
C GLY A 612 2.39 -17.59 1.06
N THR A 613 2.01 -18.25 -0.03
CA THR A 613 1.97 -17.67 -1.36
C THR A 613 0.51 -17.48 -1.72
N ALA A 614 0.10 -16.24 -1.95
CA ALA A 614 -1.27 -15.88 -2.27
C ALA A 614 -1.71 -16.52 -3.60
N ALA A 615 -2.92 -17.10 -3.59
CA ALA A 615 -3.67 -17.41 -4.79
C ALA A 615 -4.19 -16.11 -5.44
N GLU A 616 -4.46 -16.14 -6.74
CA GLU A 616 -5.01 -14.98 -7.47
C GLU A 616 -6.41 -14.60 -6.98
N ARG A 617 -7.24 -15.61 -6.74
CA ARG A 617 -8.54 -15.48 -6.10
C ARG A 617 -8.71 -16.58 -5.05
N LEU A 618 -9.10 -16.19 -3.85
CA LEU A 618 -9.43 -17.12 -2.79
C LEU A 618 -10.95 -17.18 -2.63
N SER A 619 -11.58 -18.22 -3.19
CA SER A 619 -13.01 -18.48 -2.98
C SER A 619 -13.25 -18.97 -1.55
N THR A 620 -14.24 -18.37 -0.87
CA THR A 620 -14.51 -18.60 0.55
C THR A 620 -15.92 -19.12 0.82
N ALA A 621 -16.04 -20.04 1.78
CA ALA A 621 -17.31 -20.45 2.35
C ALA A 621 -17.34 -20.23 3.87
N TRP A 622 -18.41 -19.64 4.38
CA TRP A 622 -18.57 -19.43 5.82
C TRP A 622 -19.54 -20.46 6.41
N LEU A 623 -19.09 -21.15 7.45
CA LEU A 623 -19.72 -22.34 8.04
C LEU A 623 -20.26 -22.01 9.42
N PHE A 624 -21.57 -22.04 9.60
CA PHE A 624 -22.22 -21.71 10.88
C PHE A 624 -22.36 -22.94 11.79
N THR A 625 -22.02 -22.80 13.07
CA THR A 625 -22.00 -23.93 14.00
C THR A 625 -23.38 -24.45 14.39
N GLY A 626 -23.41 -25.71 14.82
CA GLY A 626 -24.60 -26.32 15.42
C GLY A 626 -24.61 -26.19 16.94
N GLN A 627 -25.66 -26.72 17.56
CA GLN A 627 -25.75 -26.80 19.02
C GLN A 627 -24.63 -27.68 19.61
N GLY A 628 -24.03 -27.24 20.71
CA GLY A 628 -22.94 -27.92 21.42
C GLY A 628 -21.68 -27.08 21.58
N SER A 629 -21.56 -25.96 20.86
CA SER A 629 -20.46 -24.99 20.98
C SER A 629 -20.73 -23.88 22.00
N GLN A 630 -21.98 -23.72 22.47
CA GLN A 630 -22.36 -22.65 23.37
C GLN A 630 -21.62 -22.72 24.70
N ARG A 631 -21.31 -21.55 25.26
CA ARG A 631 -20.68 -21.40 26.57
C ARG A 631 -21.00 -20.01 27.16
N PRO A 632 -21.05 -19.86 28.49
CA PRO A 632 -21.13 -18.55 29.11
C PRO A 632 -19.96 -17.66 28.67
N GLY A 633 -20.22 -16.38 28.44
CA GLY A 633 -19.22 -15.38 28.05
C GLY A 633 -18.73 -15.47 26.61
N MET A 634 -19.33 -16.30 25.74
CA MET A 634 -18.96 -16.31 24.32
C MET A 634 -19.28 -14.96 23.65
N GLY A 635 -18.32 -14.41 22.90
CA GLY A 635 -18.45 -13.12 22.22
C GLY A 635 -18.30 -11.91 23.15
N ARG A 636 -17.92 -12.10 24.42
CA ARG A 636 -17.86 -10.99 25.40
C ARG A 636 -16.74 -10.00 25.07
N GLU A 637 -15.54 -10.49 24.76
CA GLU A 637 -14.42 -9.63 24.36
C GLU A 637 -14.77 -8.88 23.06
N SER A 638 -15.41 -9.56 22.12
CA SER A 638 -15.89 -8.95 20.87
C SER A 638 -16.95 -7.86 21.09
N TYR A 639 -17.87 -8.06 22.05
CA TYR A 639 -18.88 -7.09 22.45
C TYR A 639 -18.26 -5.83 23.08
N ASP A 640 -17.24 -6.01 23.91
CA ASP A 640 -16.55 -4.91 24.57
C ASP A 640 -15.67 -4.14 23.56
N ARG A 641 -15.04 -4.83 22.60
CA ARG A 641 -14.09 -4.27 21.63
C ARG A 641 -14.73 -3.63 20.37
N TRP A 642 -15.76 -4.26 19.80
CA TRP A 642 -16.26 -3.94 18.45
C TRP A 642 -17.68 -3.38 18.46
N PRO A 643 -17.89 -2.09 18.12
CA PRO A 643 -19.21 -1.50 18.08
C PRO A 643 -20.20 -2.22 17.15
N VAL A 644 -19.74 -2.72 16.00
CA VAL A 644 -20.58 -3.47 15.04
C VAL A 644 -21.09 -4.79 15.63
N PHE A 645 -20.25 -5.49 16.39
CA PHE A 645 -20.63 -6.73 17.06
C PHE A 645 -21.60 -6.45 18.21
N ARG A 646 -21.29 -5.43 19.02
CA ARG A 646 -22.15 -4.97 20.12
C ARG A 646 -23.56 -4.64 19.65
N GLN A 647 -23.66 -3.78 18.63
CA GLN A 647 -24.94 -3.38 18.05
C GLN A 647 -25.73 -4.59 17.54
N ALA A 648 -25.07 -5.54 16.88
CA ALA A 648 -25.72 -6.75 16.40
C ALA A 648 -26.25 -7.62 17.54
N VAL A 649 -25.48 -7.82 18.61
CA VAL A 649 -25.92 -8.57 19.79
C VAL A 649 -27.11 -7.89 20.46
N ASP A 650 -27.07 -6.57 20.63
CA ASP A 650 -28.15 -5.82 21.26
C ASP A 650 -29.45 -5.91 20.43
N GLU A 651 -29.39 -5.66 19.12
CA GLU A 651 -30.52 -5.79 18.19
C GLU A 651 -31.14 -7.21 18.22
N LEU A 652 -30.30 -8.24 18.18
CA LEU A 652 -30.77 -9.63 18.18
C LEU A 652 -31.35 -10.04 19.54
N CYS A 653 -30.75 -9.59 20.63
CA CYS A 653 -31.31 -9.82 21.97
C CYS A 653 -32.69 -9.17 22.10
N GLU A 654 -32.86 -7.93 21.64
CA GLU A 654 -34.16 -7.24 21.59
C GLU A 654 -35.18 -8.00 20.75
N ALA A 655 -34.79 -8.50 19.57
CA ALA A 655 -35.65 -9.30 18.70
C ALA A 655 -36.09 -10.64 19.34
N PHE A 656 -35.30 -11.21 20.26
CA PHE A 656 -35.65 -12.43 20.99
C PHE A 656 -36.51 -12.20 22.23
N GLU A 657 -36.60 -10.96 22.77
CA GLU A 657 -37.36 -10.67 23.99
C GLU A 657 -38.83 -11.15 23.95
N PRO A 658 -39.60 -10.99 22.84
CA PRO A 658 -40.98 -11.47 22.78
C PRO A 658 -41.12 -13.01 22.81
N HIS A 659 -40.02 -13.75 22.69
CA HIS A 659 -40.02 -15.19 22.47
C HIS A 659 -39.40 -16.00 23.62
N LEU A 660 -38.75 -15.35 24.59
CA LEU A 660 -38.02 -15.99 25.68
C LEU A 660 -38.48 -15.47 27.05
N ASP A 661 -38.53 -16.35 28.06
CA ASP A 661 -38.94 -16.00 29.43
C ASP A 661 -37.85 -15.25 30.22
N ARG A 662 -36.62 -15.22 29.69
CA ARG A 662 -35.45 -14.58 30.31
C ARG A 662 -34.71 -13.76 29.26
N PRO A 663 -34.15 -12.59 29.63
CA PRO A 663 -33.43 -11.74 28.69
C PRO A 663 -32.14 -12.43 28.22
N LEU A 664 -32.01 -12.63 26.91
CA LEU A 664 -30.93 -13.42 26.31
C LEU A 664 -29.53 -12.86 26.63
N ARG A 665 -29.37 -11.53 26.61
CA ARG A 665 -28.10 -10.86 26.95
C ARG A 665 -27.60 -11.21 28.34
N ALA A 666 -28.51 -11.32 29.32
CA ALA A 666 -28.16 -11.69 30.68
C ALA A 666 -27.64 -13.12 30.77
N LEU A 667 -28.18 -14.03 29.95
CA LEU A 667 -27.73 -15.42 29.87
C LEU A 667 -26.38 -15.53 29.15
N LEU A 668 -26.20 -14.84 28.02
CA LEU A 668 -24.95 -14.83 27.24
C LEU A 668 -23.75 -14.43 28.09
N PHE A 669 -23.92 -13.40 28.92
CA PHE A 669 -22.86 -12.82 29.73
C PHE A 669 -22.99 -13.13 31.23
N ALA A 670 -23.75 -14.16 31.57
CA ALA A 670 -23.84 -14.65 32.93
C ALA A 670 -22.46 -15.10 33.43
N ALA A 671 -22.19 -14.89 34.73
CA ALA A 671 -20.97 -15.39 35.35
C ALA A 671 -20.89 -16.92 35.19
N PRO A 672 -19.69 -17.48 34.90
CA PRO A 672 -19.50 -18.93 34.89
C PRO A 672 -20.05 -19.57 36.17
N ASP A 673 -20.62 -20.77 36.04
CA ASP A 673 -21.22 -21.56 37.13
C ASP A 673 -22.44 -20.94 37.84
N SER A 674 -22.97 -19.83 37.35
CA SER A 674 -24.22 -19.26 37.86
C SER A 674 -25.46 -20.06 37.42
N PRO A 675 -26.58 -19.99 38.17
CA PRO A 675 -27.84 -20.61 37.74
C PRO A 675 -28.32 -20.14 36.37
N ASP A 676 -28.07 -18.87 36.02
CA ASP A 676 -28.42 -18.32 34.71
C ASP A 676 -27.49 -18.86 33.60
N ALA A 677 -26.19 -19.04 33.88
CA ALA A 677 -25.26 -19.67 32.94
C ALA A 677 -25.65 -21.12 32.60
N ALA A 678 -26.15 -21.88 33.58
CA ALA A 678 -26.65 -23.24 33.36
C ALA A 678 -27.87 -23.31 32.44
N LEU A 679 -28.63 -22.21 32.27
CA LEU A 679 -29.75 -22.16 31.33
C LEU A 679 -29.28 -22.20 29.87
N LEU A 680 -28.04 -21.80 29.55
CA LEU A 680 -27.48 -21.90 28.20
C LEU A 680 -27.35 -23.34 27.70
N ASP A 681 -27.34 -24.34 28.58
CA ASP A 681 -27.34 -25.75 28.20
C ASP A 681 -28.75 -26.27 27.83
N ARG A 682 -29.80 -25.49 28.11
CA ARG A 682 -31.17 -25.81 27.70
C ARG A 682 -31.39 -25.36 26.25
N THR A 683 -31.89 -26.25 25.41
CA THR A 683 -32.05 -26.06 23.96
C THR A 683 -32.80 -24.78 23.57
N GLU A 684 -33.82 -24.41 24.35
CA GLU A 684 -34.62 -23.20 24.17
C GLU A 684 -33.83 -21.89 24.33
N TYR A 685 -32.70 -21.90 25.05
CA TYR A 685 -31.81 -20.74 25.18
C TYR A 685 -30.51 -20.93 24.38
N ALA A 686 -30.01 -22.16 24.26
CA ALA A 686 -28.81 -22.50 23.49
C ALA A 686 -28.94 -22.06 22.02
N GLN A 687 -30.08 -22.32 21.38
CA GLN A 687 -30.26 -21.98 19.97
C GLN A 687 -30.32 -20.47 19.72
N PRO A 688 -31.16 -19.68 20.42
CA PRO A 688 -31.12 -18.22 20.32
C PRO A 688 -29.74 -17.62 20.62
N ALA A 689 -29.05 -18.14 21.64
CA ALA A 689 -27.72 -17.66 22.02
C ALA A 689 -26.68 -17.87 20.91
N LEU A 690 -26.64 -19.09 20.33
CA LEU A 690 -25.74 -19.40 19.22
C LEU A 690 -26.06 -18.56 17.99
N PHE A 691 -27.33 -18.52 17.58
CA PHE A 691 -27.78 -17.70 16.44
C PHE A 691 -27.37 -16.23 16.60
N THR A 692 -27.54 -15.68 17.81
CA THR A 692 -27.16 -14.29 18.12
C THR A 692 -25.67 -14.05 17.92
N VAL A 693 -24.82 -14.90 18.50
CA VAL A 693 -23.37 -14.74 18.42
C VAL A 693 -22.85 -15.00 17.01
N GLU A 694 -23.37 -16.02 16.34
CA GLU A 694 -22.98 -16.36 14.96
C GLU A 694 -23.33 -15.24 13.97
N LEU A 695 -24.53 -14.66 14.06
CA LEU A 695 -24.93 -13.57 13.16
C LEU A 695 -24.23 -12.25 13.51
N ALA A 696 -23.92 -12.00 14.78
CA ALA A 696 -23.07 -10.89 15.19
C ALA A 696 -21.62 -11.05 14.69
N LEU A 697 -21.06 -12.26 14.75
CA LEU A 697 -19.74 -12.59 14.17
C LEU A 697 -19.77 -12.43 12.65
N PHE A 698 -20.81 -12.89 11.97
CA PHE A 698 -20.99 -12.66 10.53
C PHE A 698 -20.92 -11.17 10.20
N ARG A 699 -21.67 -10.32 10.91
CA ARG A 699 -21.66 -8.87 10.69
C ARG A 699 -20.29 -8.23 10.96
N LEU A 700 -19.56 -8.69 11.99
CA LEU A 700 -18.19 -8.25 12.26
C LEU A 700 -17.23 -8.68 11.14
N LEU A 701 -17.26 -9.95 10.74
CA LEU A 701 -16.40 -10.49 9.68
C LEU A 701 -16.68 -9.80 8.35
N SER A 702 -17.94 -9.50 8.00
CA SER A 702 -18.29 -8.76 6.78
C SER A 702 -17.78 -7.31 6.74
N ARG A 703 -17.34 -6.76 7.88
CA ARG A 703 -16.59 -5.49 7.92
C ARG A 703 -15.11 -5.69 7.61
N LEU A 704 -14.54 -6.82 8.03
CA LEU A 704 -13.11 -7.11 7.93
C LEU A 704 -12.73 -7.85 6.64
N LEU A 705 -13.69 -8.55 6.03
CA LEU A 705 -13.53 -9.40 4.85
C LEU A 705 -14.56 -9.02 3.77
N PRO A 706 -14.30 -9.34 2.49
CA PRO A 706 -15.33 -9.40 1.46
C PRO A 706 -16.48 -10.36 1.85
N GLU A 707 -17.64 -10.19 1.22
CA GLU A 707 -18.73 -11.16 1.36
C GLU A 707 -18.29 -12.55 0.89
N PRO A 708 -18.72 -13.62 1.57
CA PRO A 708 -18.35 -14.98 1.17
C PRO A 708 -19.01 -15.39 -0.13
N ASP A 709 -18.34 -16.24 -0.91
CA ASP A 709 -18.92 -16.82 -2.13
C ASP A 709 -20.05 -17.81 -1.80
N PHE A 710 -19.97 -18.47 -0.64
CA PHE A 710 -20.99 -19.40 -0.15
C PHE A 710 -21.17 -19.36 1.36
N VAL A 711 -22.36 -19.74 1.83
CA VAL A 711 -22.61 -20.06 3.24
C VAL A 711 -23.24 -21.44 3.40
N THR A 712 -22.96 -22.09 4.52
CA THR A 712 -23.66 -23.30 4.96
C THR A 712 -23.57 -23.41 6.48
N GLY A 713 -24.15 -24.44 7.07
CA GLY A 713 -24.00 -24.64 8.51
C GLY A 713 -24.38 -26.04 8.94
N HIS A 714 -24.49 -26.23 10.25
CA HIS A 714 -24.83 -27.53 10.84
C HIS A 714 -26.07 -27.43 11.72
N SER A 715 -27.17 -28.04 11.32
CA SER A 715 -28.45 -28.00 12.03
C SER A 715 -28.93 -26.56 12.25
N LEU A 716 -28.81 -26.03 13.48
CA LEU A 716 -29.09 -24.61 13.74
C LEU A 716 -28.27 -23.69 12.82
N GLY A 717 -27.00 -23.99 12.59
CA GLY A 717 -26.16 -23.18 11.70
C GLY A 717 -26.70 -23.12 10.27
N GLY A 718 -27.45 -24.14 9.80
CA GLY A 718 -28.14 -24.07 8.51
C GLY A 718 -29.22 -22.97 8.47
N LEU A 719 -29.94 -22.74 9.58
CA LEU A 719 -30.84 -21.59 9.74
C LEU A 719 -30.08 -20.27 9.77
N THR A 720 -28.99 -20.21 10.55
CA THR A 720 -28.13 -19.02 10.62
C THR A 720 -27.57 -18.66 9.25
N ALA A 721 -27.13 -19.64 8.46
CA ALA A 721 -26.64 -19.44 7.10
C ALA A 721 -27.68 -18.79 6.18
N VAL A 722 -28.94 -19.25 6.26
CA VAL A 722 -30.04 -18.65 5.50
C VAL A 722 -30.31 -17.21 5.94
N ALA A 723 -30.32 -16.94 7.24
CA ALA A 723 -30.50 -15.59 7.77
C ALA A 723 -29.34 -14.64 7.38
N ALA A 724 -28.10 -15.12 7.48
CA ALA A 724 -26.90 -14.39 7.06
C ALA A 724 -26.89 -14.09 5.56
N ALA A 725 -27.45 -14.99 4.75
CA ALA A 725 -27.65 -14.78 3.32
C ALA A 725 -28.83 -13.84 2.99
N GLY A 726 -29.47 -13.21 3.98
CA GLY A 726 -30.53 -12.21 3.79
C GLY A 726 -31.87 -12.79 3.30
N ALA A 727 -32.05 -14.11 3.34
CA ALA A 727 -33.26 -14.78 2.87
C ALA A 727 -34.38 -14.83 3.92
N LEU A 728 -34.07 -14.50 5.17
CA LEU A 728 -35.01 -14.36 6.28
C LEU A 728 -34.75 -13.05 7.02
N PRO A 729 -35.75 -12.17 7.18
CA PRO A 729 -35.66 -11.02 8.08
C PRO A 729 -35.34 -11.43 9.51
N VAL A 730 -34.65 -10.56 10.25
CA VAL A 730 -34.16 -10.85 11.60
C VAL A 730 -35.29 -11.27 12.54
N GLU A 731 -36.44 -10.60 12.50
CA GLU A 731 -37.58 -10.89 13.38
C GLU A 731 -38.15 -12.28 13.11
N ASP A 732 -38.29 -12.64 11.83
CA ASP A 732 -38.83 -13.93 11.41
C ASP A 732 -37.84 -15.07 11.70
N ALA A 733 -36.54 -14.81 11.53
CA ALA A 733 -35.48 -15.74 11.91
C ALA A 733 -35.46 -15.99 13.43
N CYS A 734 -35.57 -14.93 14.23
CA CYS A 734 -35.63 -15.03 15.70
C CYS A 734 -36.86 -15.80 16.16
N ALA A 735 -38.04 -15.51 15.60
CA ALA A 735 -39.27 -16.24 15.89
C ALA A 735 -39.13 -17.74 15.57
N LEU A 736 -38.55 -18.06 14.40
CA LEU A 736 -38.33 -19.44 13.97
C LEU A 736 -37.33 -20.19 14.87
N VAL A 737 -36.18 -19.57 15.19
CA VAL A 737 -35.15 -20.15 16.05
C VAL A 737 -35.66 -20.37 17.48
N ALA A 738 -36.36 -19.39 18.06
CA ALA A 738 -36.92 -19.51 19.40
C ALA A 738 -38.01 -20.59 19.46
N ALA A 739 -38.91 -20.63 18.48
CA ALA A 739 -39.93 -21.68 18.39
C ALA A 739 -39.30 -23.06 18.23
N ARG A 740 -38.30 -23.21 17.35
CA ARG A 740 -37.54 -24.45 17.16
C ARG A 740 -36.90 -24.91 18.46
N GLY A 741 -36.17 -24.03 19.15
CA GLY A 741 -35.53 -24.34 20.42
C GLY A 741 -36.53 -24.81 21.49
N ARG A 742 -37.64 -24.10 21.65
CA ARG A 742 -38.72 -24.45 22.60
C ARG A 742 -39.38 -25.78 22.26
N LEU A 743 -39.74 -26.01 20.99
CA LEU A 743 -40.38 -27.24 20.55
C LEU A 743 -39.45 -28.45 20.70
N MET A 744 -38.17 -28.30 20.40
CA MET A 744 -37.15 -29.35 20.61
C MET A 744 -36.92 -29.63 22.10
N GLY A 745 -36.93 -28.60 22.95
CA GLY A 745 -36.78 -28.73 24.40
C GLY A 745 -38.00 -29.38 25.09
N ALA A 746 -39.17 -29.35 24.45
CA ALA A 746 -40.40 -29.98 24.93
C ALA A 746 -40.58 -31.45 24.48
N GLY A 747 -39.61 -31.99 23.71
CA GLY A 747 -39.66 -33.36 23.21
C GLY A 747 -39.59 -34.43 24.31
N PRO A 748 -39.78 -35.72 23.97
CA PRO A 748 -39.70 -36.82 24.92
C PRO A 748 -38.34 -36.88 25.64
N ARG A 749 -38.36 -36.99 26.97
CA ARG A 749 -37.16 -37.28 27.76
C ARG A 749 -36.75 -38.74 27.59
N GLY A 750 -35.45 -39.03 27.69
CA GLY A 750 -34.91 -40.40 27.57
C GLY A 750 -34.25 -40.70 26.21
N GLY A 751 -34.17 -39.72 25.31
CA GLY A 751 -33.35 -39.81 24.10
C GLY A 751 -31.86 -39.56 24.35
N ALA A 752 -30.99 -40.06 23.47
CA ALA A 752 -29.56 -39.76 23.46
C ALA A 752 -29.06 -39.56 22.02
N MET A 753 -27.85 -39.02 21.90
CA MET A 753 -27.13 -38.94 20.63
C MET A 753 -25.68 -39.40 20.83
N ALA A 754 -25.11 -40.07 19.83
CA ALA A 754 -23.71 -40.51 19.85
C ALA A 754 -23.05 -40.30 18.49
N ALA A 755 -21.82 -39.79 18.50
CA ALA A 755 -20.94 -39.74 17.33
C ALA A 755 -20.19 -41.07 17.21
N LEU A 756 -20.15 -41.62 15.99
CA LEU A 756 -19.55 -42.90 15.64
C LEU A 756 -18.50 -42.68 14.53
N GLU A 757 -17.33 -43.29 14.70
CA GLU A 757 -16.37 -43.42 13.61
C GLU A 757 -16.86 -44.50 12.63
N ALA A 758 -17.87 -44.18 11.81
CA ALA A 758 -18.53 -45.10 10.88
C ALA A 758 -19.12 -44.36 9.67
N SER A 759 -19.23 -45.05 8.53
CA SER A 759 -19.94 -44.55 7.35
C SER A 759 -21.45 -44.60 7.55
N GLU A 760 -22.21 -43.85 6.76
CA GLU A 760 -23.68 -43.89 6.83
C GLU A 760 -24.21 -45.28 6.46
N GLU A 761 -23.59 -45.95 5.49
CA GLU A 761 -23.94 -47.30 5.06
C GLU A 761 -23.71 -48.33 6.17
N GLU A 762 -22.55 -48.29 6.84
CA GLU A 762 -22.23 -49.14 7.99
C GLU A 762 -23.28 -48.99 9.11
N VAL A 763 -23.68 -47.74 9.40
CA VAL A 763 -24.67 -47.44 10.43
C VAL A 763 -26.06 -47.91 10.00
N ARG A 764 -26.51 -47.58 8.78
CA ARG A 764 -27.85 -47.95 8.28
C ARG A 764 -28.08 -49.46 8.28
N ALA A 765 -27.07 -50.25 7.91
CA ALA A 765 -27.16 -51.71 7.94
C ALA A 765 -27.49 -52.26 9.34
N LEU A 766 -27.07 -51.59 10.40
CA LEU A 766 -27.32 -51.99 11.80
C LEU A 766 -28.58 -51.35 12.40
N LEU A 767 -29.17 -50.35 11.73
CA LEU A 767 -30.42 -49.73 12.17
C LEU A 767 -31.66 -50.58 11.83
N GLU A 768 -31.55 -51.50 10.87
CA GLU A 768 -32.64 -52.44 10.51
C GLU A 768 -33.13 -53.25 11.73
N ASP A 769 -32.21 -53.57 12.65
CA ASP A 769 -32.49 -54.30 13.89
C ASP A 769 -33.26 -53.49 14.96
N HIS A 770 -33.40 -52.17 14.79
CA HIS A 770 -33.90 -51.24 15.82
C HIS A 770 -35.04 -50.34 15.32
N SER A 771 -35.91 -50.89 14.45
CA SER A 771 -36.86 -50.11 13.65
C SER A 771 -37.71 -49.11 14.48
N GLY A 772 -37.48 -47.82 14.25
CA GLY A 772 -38.22 -46.71 14.86
C GLY A 772 -37.60 -46.10 16.14
N ALA A 773 -36.71 -46.81 16.83
CA ALA A 773 -36.11 -46.35 18.09
C ALA A 773 -34.86 -45.47 17.90
N ILE A 774 -34.12 -45.62 16.79
CA ILE A 774 -32.86 -44.90 16.51
C ILE A 774 -32.73 -44.60 15.01
N GLY A 775 -32.10 -43.47 14.69
CA GLY A 775 -31.82 -43.06 13.31
C GLY A 775 -30.52 -42.27 13.17
N VAL A 776 -30.16 -41.96 11.93
CA VAL A 776 -29.02 -41.07 11.62
C VAL A 776 -29.44 -39.62 11.82
N ALA A 777 -28.70 -38.88 12.63
CA ALA A 777 -28.92 -37.46 12.87
C ALA A 777 -28.01 -36.55 12.05
N ALA A 778 -26.78 -36.98 11.75
CA ALA A 778 -25.86 -36.22 10.91
C ALA A 778 -24.85 -37.14 10.22
N VAL A 779 -24.47 -36.79 9.00
CA VAL A 779 -23.36 -37.37 8.24
C VAL A 779 -22.34 -36.26 8.04
N ASN A 780 -21.35 -36.22 8.93
CA ASN A 780 -20.34 -35.17 9.01
C ASN A 780 -19.11 -35.44 8.15
N GLY A 781 -19.03 -36.61 7.53
CA GLY A 781 -17.96 -37.03 6.62
C GLY A 781 -18.03 -38.54 6.34
N PRO A 782 -17.15 -39.09 5.49
CA PRO A 782 -17.20 -40.47 5.05
C PRO A 782 -17.12 -41.52 6.17
N ARG A 783 -16.50 -41.17 7.30
CA ARG A 783 -16.38 -42.02 8.50
C ARG A 783 -16.81 -41.32 9.79
N ALA A 784 -17.66 -40.31 9.68
CA ALA A 784 -18.12 -39.51 10.82
C ALA A 784 -19.64 -39.37 10.80
N THR A 785 -20.33 -40.28 11.50
CA THR A 785 -21.80 -40.34 11.52
C THR A 785 -22.31 -40.15 12.94
N VAL A 786 -23.39 -39.39 13.12
CA VAL A 786 -24.07 -39.20 14.40
C VAL A 786 -25.41 -39.91 14.37
N VAL A 787 -25.68 -40.70 15.40
CA VAL A 787 -26.97 -41.38 15.60
C VAL A 787 -27.75 -40.75 16.75
N SER A 788 -29.07 -40.86 16.69
CA SER A 788 -30.01 -40.23 17.61
C SER A 788 -31.29 -41.05 17.76
N GLY A 789 -31.76 -41.20 18.99
CA GLY A 789 -32.96 -41.96 19.31
C GLY A 789 -33.04 -42.31 20.79
N ASP A 790 -33.70 -43.41 21.13
CA ASP A 790 -33.80 -43.93 22.50
C ASP A 790 -32.41 -44.19 23.09
N ALA A 791 -32.22 -43.80 24.36
CA ALA A 791 -30.89 -43.83 24.98
C ALA A 791 -30.26 -45.22 25.03
N GLU A 792 -31.06 -46.27 25.22
CA GLU A 792 -30.59 -47.66 25.25
C GLU A 792 -30.11 -48.09 23.86
N ALA A 793 -30.94 -47.92 22.81
CA ALA A 793 -30.58 -48.25 21.43
C ALA A 793 -29.31 -47.50 20.94
N VAL A 794 -29.17 -46.23 21.29
CA VAL A 794 -27.97 -45.42 20.96
C VAL A 794 -26.73 -45.95 21.69
N THR A 795 -26.88 -46.34 22.95
CA THR A 795 -25.78 -46.88 23.75
C THR A 795 -25.34 -48.25 23.22
N ASP A 796 -26.28 -49.13 22.88
CA ASP A 796 -26.01 -50.46 22.32
C ASP A 796 -25.30 -50.39 20.96
N LEU A 797 -25.73 -49.48 20.08
CA LEU A 797 -25.07 -49.27 18.80
C LEU A 797 -23.66 -48.69 18.98
N ALA A 798 -23.49 -47.73 19.89
CA ALA A 798 -22.17 -47.17 20.20
C ALA A 798 -21.23 -48.21 20.82
N HIS A 799 -21.73 -49.13 21.65
CA HIS A 799 -20.96 -50.25 22.20
C HIS A 799 -20.50 -51.21 21.10
N ARG A 800 -21.38 -51.58 20.16
CA ARG A 800 -21.01 -52.46 19.04
C ARG A 800 -19.87 -51.92 18.19
N PHE A 801 -19.86 -50.62 17.89
CA PHE A 801 -18.74 -50.00 17.19
C PHE A 801 -17.48 -49.90 18.06
N ALA A 802 -17.63 -49.65 19.37
CA ALA A 802 -16.49 -49.63 20.29
C ALA A 802 -15.81 -51.02 20.42
N GLU A 803 -16.58 -52.11 20.42
CA GLU A 803 -16.07 -53.49 20.43
C GLU A 803 -15.28 -53.82 19.15
N GLN A 804 -15.61 -53.17 18.03
CA GLN A 804 -14.86 -53.25 16.77
C GLN A 804 -13.61 -52.33 16.76
N GLY A 805 -13.27 -51.71 17.88
CA GLY A 805 -12.14 -50.79 18.01
C GLY A 805 -12.37 -49.41 17.40
N ARG A 806 -13.61 -49.05 17.07
CA ARG A 806 -13.96 -47.74 16.47
C ARG A 806 -14.24 -46.72 17.57
N ARG A 807 -13.84 -45.46 17.37
CA ARG A 807 -14.12 -44.40 18.35
C ARG A 807 -15.61 -44.07 18.38
N THR A 808 -16.17 -44.00 19.59
CA THR A 808 -17.54 -43.55 19.82
C THR A 808 -17.57 -42.53 20.95
N ARG A 809 -18.48 -41.54 20.86
CA ARG A 809 -18.64 -40.49 21.86
C ARG A 809 -20.10 -40.11 22.05
N ARG A 810 -20.63 -40.30 23.25
CA ARG A 810 -21.95 -39.79 23.63
C ARG A 810 -21.93 -38.25 23.65
N LEU A 811 -22.91 -37.63 23.00
CA LEU A 811 -23.02 -36.17 22.94
C LEU A 811 -23.76 -35.64 24.19
N ARG A 812 -23.33 -34.48 24.68
CA ARG A 812 -23.96 -33.80 25.83
C ARG A 812 -25.21 -33.05 25.37
N VAL A 813 -26.28 -33.80 25.13
CA VAL A 813 -27.59 -33.26 24.74
C VAL A 813 -28.68 -33.85 25.64
N SER A 814 -29.74 -33.09 25.85
CA SER A 814 -30.88 -33.48 26.71
C SER A 814 -31.91 -34.36 26.01
N HIS A 815 -31.93 -34.37 24.68
CA HIS A 815 -32.93 -35.03 23.83
C HIS A 815 -32.29 -35.61 22.57
N ALA A 816 -33.03 -36.47 21.87
CA ALA A 816 -32.62 -37.08 20.61
C ALA A 816 -33.07 -36.25 19.39
N PHE A 817 -32.28 -35.26 18.98
CA PHE A 817 -32.58 -34.40 17.83
C PHE A 817 -32.42 -35.14 16.49
N HIS A 818 -33.11 -34.69 15.43
CA HIS A 818 -33.09 -35.34 14.10
C HIS A 818 -33.53 -36.82 14.13
N SER A 819 -34.45 -37.16 15.05
CA SER A 819 -35.00 -38.51 15.23
C SER A 819 -36.53 -38.45 15.36
N ALA A 820 -37.19 -39.61 15.49
CA ALA A 820 -38.63 -39.69 15.73
C ALA A 820 -39.09 -38.90 16.97
N HIS A 821 -38.19 -38.63 17.92
CA HIS A 821 -38.47 -37.79 19.10
C HIS A 821 -38.81 -36.34 18.72
N THR A 822 -38.54 -35.91 17.48
CA THR A 822 -38.86 -34.57 16.98
C THR A 822 -40.17 -34.51 16.18
N ASP A 823 -40.85 -35.64 15.95
CA ASP A 823 -42.06 -35.70 15.10
C ASP A 823 -43.19 -34.80 15.64
N GLY A 824 -43.37 -34.75 16.97
CA GLY A 824 -44.38 -33.90 17.61
C GLY A 824 -44.16 -32.39 17.44
N ALA A 825 -42.93 -31.98 17.11
CA ALA A 825 -42.56 -30.59 16.86
C ALA A 825 -42.69 -30.16 15.39
N MET A 826 -42.84 -31.12 14.45
CA MET A 826 -42.86 -30.83 13.02
C MET A 826 -44.08 -30.00 12.59
N GLU A 827 -45.28 -30.38 13.02
CA GLU A 827 -46.52 -29.71 12.62
C GLU A 827 -46.62 -28.26 13.16
N PRO A 828 -46.33 -27.99 14.46
CA PRO A 828 -46.26 -26.63 14.96
C PRO A 828 -45.22 -25.76 14.23
N LEU A 829 -44.05 -26.34 13.89
CA LEU A 829 -43.01 -25.61 13.17
C LEU A 829 -43.42 -25.32 11.72
N ARG A 830 -44.11 -26.26 11.06
CA ARG A 830 -44.67 -26.08 9.71
C ARG A 830 -45.70 -24.95 9.67
N GLN A 831 -46.56 -24.86 10.70
CA GLN A 831 -47.54 -23.78 10.81
C GLN A 831 -46.88 -22.41 10.98
N LEU A 832 -45.83 -22.31 11.80
CA LEU A 832 -45.05 -21.08 11.93
C LEU A 832 -44.30 -20.75 10.63
N ALA A 833 -43.69 -21.75 10.00
CA ALA A 833 -42.93 -21.57 8.77
C ALA A 833 -43.80 -21.01 7.62
N ALA A 834 -45.10 -21.32 7.61
CA ALA A 834 -46.06 -20.78 6.64
C ALA A 834 -46.32 -19.27 6.78
N THR A 835 -45.93 -18.65 7.91
CA THR A 835 -46.11 -17.21 8.14
C THR A 835 -44.85 -16.39 7.90
N LEU A 836 -43.72 -17.03 7.61
CA LEU A 836 -42.43 -16.36 7.47
C LEU A 836 -42.30 -15.65 6.12
N ARG A 837 -41.64 -14.48 6.12
CA ARG A 837 -41.26 -13.77 4.92
C ARG A 837 -39.92 -14.32 4.43
N VAL A 838 -39.98 -15.21 3.45
CA VAL A 838 -38.78 -15.79 2.82
C VAL A 838 -38.49 -15.08 1.49
N THR A 839 -37.31 -14.49 1.40
CA THR A 839 -36.77 -13.86 0.18
C THR A 839 -35.72 -14.76 -0.47
N GLU A 840 -35.26 -14.35 -1.65
CA GLU A 840 -34.15 -15.04 -2.31
C GLU A 840 -32.82 -14.72 -1.59
N PRO A 841 -31.96 -15.73 -1.31
CA PRO A 841 -30.67 -15.50 -0.69
C PRO A 841 -29.76 -14.63 -1.59
N VAL A 842 -29.17 -13.57 -1.02
CA VAL A 842 -28.17 -12.75 -1.72
C VAL A 842 -26.80 -13.43 -1.78
N ILE A 843 -26.53 -14.33 -0.82
CA ILE A 843 -25.35 -15.19 -0.82
C ILE A 843 -25.80 -16.64 -1.11
N PRO A 844 -25.16 -17.36 -2.04
CA PRO A 844 -25.45 -18.77 -2.30
C PRO A 844 -25.36 -19.64 -1.03
N VAL A 845 -26.44 -20.34 -0.70
CA VAL A 845 -26.49 -21.26 0.46
C VAL A 845 -26.33 -22.70 -0.03
N VAL A 846 -25.44 -23.48 0.57
CA VAL A 846 -25.45 -24.96 0.43
C VAL A 846 -26.24 -25.53 1.60
N SER A 847 -27.33 -26.22 1.30
CA SER A 847 -28.25 -26.73 2.32
C SER A 847 -27.63 -27.89 3.09
N ASP A 848 -27.67 -27.78 4.41
CA ASP A 848 -27.29 -28.86 5.31
C ASP A 848 -28.36 -29.96 5.41
N LEU A 849 -29.52 -29.79 4.77
CA LEU A 849 -30.57 -30.80 4.65
C LEU A 849 -30.35 -31.70 3.43
N THR A 850 -29.97 -31.12 2.29
CA THR A 850 -29.86 -31.84 1.01
C THR A 850 -28.43 -32.08 0.57
N GLY A 851 -27.46 -31.36 1.13
CA GLY A 851 -26.06 -31.36 0.71
C GLY A 851 -25.82 -30.66 -0.62
N ARG A 852 -26.83 -29.97 -1.18
CA ARG A 852 -26.77 -29.30 -2.49
C ARG A 852 -27.02 -27.80 -2.33
N ARG A 853 -26.67 -27.01 -3.35
CA ARG A 853 -27.05 -25.60 -3.41
C ARG A 853 -28.57 -25.46 -3.27
N LEU A 854 -28.98 -24.60 -2.36
CA LEU A 854 -30.37 -24.40 -1.99
C LEU A 854 -31.08 -23.52 -3.01
N ASP A 855 -32.29 -23.94 -3.41
CA ASP A 855 -33.20 -23.15 -4.23
C ASP A 855 -34.12 -22.29 -3.34
N ALA A 856 -34.36 -21.05 -3.75
CA ALA A 856 -35.29 -20.15 -3.09
C ALA A 856 -36.73 -20.69 -3.08
N GLU A 857 -37.15 -21.46 -4.08
CA GLU A 857 -38.47 -22.12 -4.05
C GLU A 857 -38.56 -23.21 -2.99
N GLU A 858 -37.48 -23.97 -2.77
CA GLU A 858 -37.43 -24.97 -1.70
C GLU A 858 -37.53 -24.29 -0.33
N LEU A 859 -36.83 -23.16 -0.13
CA LEU A 859 -36.82 -22.41 1.13
C LEU A 859 -38.19 -21.84 1.51
N ARG A 860 -39.01 -21.45 0.52
CA ARG A 860 -40.36 -20.91 0.73
C ARG A 860 -41.37 -21.98 1.18
N ARG A 861 -41.05 -23.27 1.02
CA ARG A 861 -41.94 -24.37 1.43
C ARG A 861 -41.85 -24.56 2.94
N PRO A 862 -42.95 -24.46 3.69
CA PRO A 862 -42.95 -24.72 5.14
C PRO A 862 -42.40 -26.10 5.52
N GLU A 863 -42.56 -27.07 4.62
CA GLU A 863 -42.03 -28.42 4.75
C GLU A 863 -40.50 -28.47 4.82
N TYR A 864 -39.78 -27.51 4.22
CA TYR A 864 -38.32 -27.44 4.32
C TYR A 864 -37.86 -27.32 5.77
N TRP A 865 -38.48 -26.39 6.50
CA TRP A 865 -38.16 -26.10 7.91
C TRP A 865 -38.52 -27.25 8.83
N ALA A 866 -39.69 -27.86 8.62
CA ALA A 866 -40.09 -29.05 9.36
C ALA A 866 -39.15 -30.25 9.08
N ARG A 867 -38.71 -30.42 7.83
CA ARG A 867 -37.75 -31.48 7.47
C ARG A 867 -36.37 -31.23 8.06
N GLN A 868 -35.91 -29.98 8.14
CA GLN A 868 -34.63 -29.62 8.73
C GLN A 868 -34.53 -30.06 10.20
N LEU A 869 -35.64 -30.01 10.94
CA LEU A 869 -35.75 -30.48 12.32
C LEU A 869 -35.54 -32.00 12.46
N ARG A 870 -36.11 -32.76 11.52
CA ARG A 870 -36.31 -34.22 11.63
C ARG A 870 -35.30 -35.05 10.84
N SER A 871 -34.82 -34.53 9.73
CA SER A 871 -33.97 -35.26 8.78
C SER A 871 -32.50 -35.19 9.18
N PRO A 872 -31.66 -36.13 8.71
CA PRO A 872 -30.23 -36.09 9.00
C PRO A 872 -29.54 -34.88 8.36
N VAL A 873 -28.63 -34.25 9.10
CA VAL A 873 -27.76 -33.17 8.59
C VAL A 873 -26.71 -33.76 7.63
N ARG A 874 -26.61 -33.19 6.43
CA ARG A 874 -25.75 -33.60 5.30
C ARG A 874 -24.48 -32.75 5.17
N PHE A 875 -23.80 -32.50 6.29
CA PHE A 875 -22.64 -31.62 6.34
C PHE A 875 -21.49 -32.08 5.43
N GLY A 876 -21.15 -33.38 5.44
CA GLY A 876 -20.09 -33.91 4.58
C GLY A 876 -20.37 -33.72 3.08
N ALA A 877 -21.63 -33.89 2.67
CA ALA A 877 -22.05 -33.64 1.29
C ALA A 877 -22.02 -32.14 0.95
N ALA A 878 -22.44 -31.27 1.88
CA ALA A 878 -22.36 -29.83 1.70
C ALA A 878 -20.91 -29.35 1.49
N VAL A 879 -19.95 -29.86 2.28
CA VAL A 879 -18.52 -29.55 2.12
C VAL A 879 -17.99 -30.06 0.77
N ALA A 880 -18.39 -31.26 0.34
CA ALA A 880 -18.03 -31.79 -0.98
C ALA A 880 -18.56 -30.89 -2.12
N THR A 881 -19.82 -30.46 -2.06
CA THR A 881 -20.39 -29.51 -3.04
C THR A 881 -19.68 -28.16 -3.05
N LEU A 882 -19.28 -27.64 -1.89
CA LEU A 882 -18.49 -26.40 -1.81
C LEU A 882 -17.12 -26.58 -2.49
N HIS A 883 -16.46 -27.72 -2.26
CA HIS A 883 -15.19 -28.03 -2.89
C HIS A 883 -15.30 -28.16 -4.41
N GLU A 884 -16.33 -28.86 -4.90
CA GLU A 884 -16.65 -28.96 -6.33
C GLU A 884 -16.92 -27.59 -6.97
N ALA A 885 -17.44 -26.64 -6.19
CA ALA A 885 -17.63 -25.25 -6.60
C ALA A 885 -16.36 -24.37 -6.55
N GLY A 886 -15.20 -24.95 -6.22
CA GLY A 886 -13.90 -24.28 -6.19
C GLY A 886 -13.61 -23.51 -4.91
N VAL A 887 -14.33 -23.77 -3.81
CA VAL A 887 -14.01 -23.17 -2.50
C VAL A 887 -12.68 -23.71 -1.99
N ALA A 888 -11.79 -22.78 -1.62
CA ALA A 888 -10.46 -23.10 -1.11
C ALA A 888 -10.26 -22.70 0.36
N ALA A 889 -11.10 -21.78 0.87
CA ALA A 889 -11.06 -21.35 2.26
C ALA A 889 -12.41 -21.48 2.96
N TYR A 890 -12.39 -22.02 4.18
CA TYR A 890 -13.56 -22.32 5.00
C TYR A 890 -13.43 -21.58 6.33
N VAL A 891 -14.35 -20.65 6.60
CA VAL A 891 -14.38 -19.84 7.83
C VAL A 891 -15.50 -20.35 8.72
N GLU A 892 -15.17 -20.97 9.85
CA GLU A 892 -16.18 -21.38 10.82
C GLU A 892 -16.64 -20.17 11.64
N VAL A 893 -17.92 -19.81 11.52
CA VAL A 893 -18.56 -18.70 12.22
C VAL A 893 -19.35 -19.29 13.39
N GLY A 894 -18.76 -19.20 14.58
CA GLY A 894 -19.31 -19.74 15.82
C GLY A 894 -18.41 -19.44 17.02
N PRO A 895 -18.85 -19.78 18.23
CA PRO A 895 -18.12 -19.49 19.47
C PRO A 895 -16.96 -20.45 19.79
N ASP A 896 -16.75 -21.47 18.95
CA ASP A 896 -15.73 -22.52 19.10
C ASP A 896 -15.41 -23.16 17.72
N ALA A 897 -14.36 -24.00 17.64
CA ALA A 897 -13.91 -24.67 16.42
C ALA A 897 -14.37 -26.14 16.33
N VAL A 898 -15.66 -26.35 16.05
CA VAL A 898 -16.30 -27.68 16.01
C VAL A 898 -16.38 -28.25 14.60
N LEU A 899 -16.61 -27.41 13.59
CA LEU A 899 -16.74 -27.78 12.18
C LEU A 899 -15.40 -27.79 11.45
N ALA A 900 -14.48 -26.90 11.80
CA ALA A 900 -13.18 -26.77 11.18
C ALA A 900 -12.39 -28.10 11.16
N PRO A 901 -12.36 -28.91 12.23
CA PRO A 901 -11.70 -30.22 12.18
C PRO A 901 -12.37 -31.25 11.25
N LEU A 902 -13.65 -31.06 10.90
CA LEU A 902 -14.42 -31.98 10.05
C LEU A 902 -14.20 -31.72 8.56
N VAL A 903 -13.89 -30.48 8.18
CA VAL A 903 -13.74 -30.08 6.77
C VAL A 903 -12.69 -30.90 6.03
N PRO A 904 -11.42 -31.03 6.50
CA PRO A 904 -10.40 -31.79 5.75
C PRO A 904 -10.77 -33.26 5.55
N ALA A 905 -11.52 -33.86 6.47
CA ALA A 905 -11.95 -35.26 6.37
C ALA A 905 -13.03 -35.48 5.29
N CYS A 906 -13.65 -34.41 4.79
CA CYS A 906 -14.65 -34.46 3.72
C CYS A 906 -14.05 -34.19 2.33
N LEU A 907 -12.77 -33.83 2.25
CA LEU A 907 -12.10 -33.45 1.00
C LEU A 907 -11.17 -34.56 0.52
N PRO A 908 -10.77 -34.52 -0.77
CA PRO A 908 -9.70 -35.36 -1.29
C PRO A 908 -8.41 -35.23 -0.45
N ALA A 909 -7.63 -36.31 -0.37
CA ALA A 909 -6.44 -36.36 0.50
C ALA A 909 -5.31 -35.39 0.07
N ASP A 910 -5.31 -34.97 -1.19
CA ASP A 910 -4.39 -34.00 -1.79
C ASP A 910 -4.87 -32.54 -1.65
N ALA A 911 -6.11 -32.32 -1.20
CA ALA A 911 -6.63 -30.98 -0.96
C ALA A 911 -5.91 -30.32 0.22
N THR A 912 -5.53 -29.05 0.06
CA THR A 912 -4.87 -28.23 1.09
C THR A 912 -5.71 -27.00 1.44
N PRO A 913 -6.93 -27.19 1.97
CA PRO A 913 -7.84 -26.09 2.25
C PRO A 913 -7.31 -25.18 3.37
N VAL A 914 -7.66 -23.90 3.30
CA VAL A 914 -7.50 -22.98 4.44
C VAL A 914 -8.74 -23.12 5.32
N VAL A 915 -8.60 -23.72 6.50
CA VAL A 915 -9.72 -23.87 7.43
C VAL A 915 -9.43 -23.11 8.72
N VAL A 916 -10.31 -22.17 9.07
CA VAL A 916 -10.08 -21.19 10.14
C VAL A 916 -11.36 -20.92 10.95
N PRO A 917 -11.30 -20.93 12.29
CA PRO A 917 -12.45 -20.57 13.13
C PRO A 917 -12.46 -19.07 13.49
N ALA A 918 -13.64 -18.49 13.64
CA ALA A 918 -13.80 -17.12 14.13
C ALA A 918 -13.38 -17.02 15.60
N LEU A 919 -13.87 -17.93 16.44
CA LEU A 919 -13.54 -18.04 17.86
C LEU A 919 -13.14 -19.47 18.23
N VAL A 920 -12.32 -19.61 19.27
CA VAL A 920 -11.90 -20.91 19.83
C VAL A 920 -12.06 -20.85 21.35
N ARG A 921 -12.60 -21.91 21.95
CA ARG A 921 -12.71 -22.02 23.41
C ARG A 921 -11.33 -21.89 24.07
N ASP A 922 -11.29 -21.23 25.23
CA ASP A 922 -10.10 -21.04 26.05
C ASP A 922 -8.96 -20.27 25.34
N ARG A 923 -9.29 -19.47 24.31
CA ARG A 923 -8.38 -18.51 23.67
C ARG A 923 -9.01 -17.13 23.64
N ALA A 924 -8.17 -16.10 23.70
CA ALA A 924 -8.62 -14.73 23.50
C ALA A 924 -9.26 -14.57 22.11
N GLU A 925 -10.38 -13.87 22.05
CA GLU A 925 -11.21 -13.74 20.85
C GLU A 925 -10.50 -12.91 19.79
N GLU A 926 -9.90 -11.78 20.19
CA GLU A 926 -9.19 -10.88 19.28
C GLU A 926 -7.92 -11.55 18.68
N ASP A 927 -7.19 -12.34 19.46
CA ASP A 927 -6.04 -13.14 18.98
C ASP A 927 -6.45 -14.21 17.97
N THR A 928 -7.61 -14.84 18.20
CA THR A 928 -8.16 -15.85 17.29
C THR A 928 -8.57 -15.22 15.98
N LEU A 929 -9.31 -14.10 16.04
CA LEU A 929 -9.70 -13.31 14.86
C LEU A 929 -8.47 -12.84 14.08
N ALA A 930 -7.47 -12.27 14.75
CA ALA A 930 -6.22 -11.85 14.14
C ALA A 930 -5.51 -13.01 13.41
N THR A 931 -5.47 -14.19 14.02
CA THR A 931 -4.88 -15.39 13.41
C THR A 931 -5.66 -15.85 12.18
N THR A 932 -6.99 -15.81 12.25
CA THR A 932 -7.89 -16.16 11.15
C THR A 932 -7.72 -15.24 9.95
N LEU A 933 -7.74 -13.92 10.17
CA LEU A 933 -7.47 -12.91 9.14
C LEU A 933 -6.06 -13.09 8.55
N SER A 934 -5.07 -13.37 9.39
CA SER A 934 -3.68 -13.59 8.94
C SER A 934 -3.57 -14.78 7.99
N ARG A 935 -4.21 -15.92 8.31
CA ARG A 935 -4.22 -17.12 7.46
C ARG A 935 -4.91 -16.87 6.13
N LEU A 936 -6.09 -16.23 6.15
CA LEU A 936 -6.80 -15.83 4.94
C LEU A 936 -5.95 -14.89 4.07
N HIS A 937 -5.36 -13.85 4.69
CA HIS A 937 -4.48 -12.91 3.99
C HIS A 937 -3.31 -13.60 3.30
N THR A 938 -2.60 -14.50 4.00
CA THR A 938 -1.44 -15.22 3.42
C THR A 938 -1.81 -16.20 2.31
N ALA A 939 -3.06 -16.64 2.26
CA ALA A 939 -3.59 -17.51 1.22
C ALA A 939 -4.12 -16.75 -0.01
N GLY A 940 -4.17 -15.41 0.05
CA GLY A 940 -4.65 -14.56 -1.05
C GLY A 940 -5.98 -13.86 -0.76
N GLY A 941 -6.61 -14.12 0.38
CA GLY A 941 -7.81 -13.40 0.81
C GLY A 941 -7.56 -11.91 1.01
N GLU A 942 -8.52 -11.09 0.60
CA GLU A 942 -8.52 -9.66 0.89
C GLU A 942 -8.94 -9.44 2.35
N VAL A 943 -8.17 -8.64 3.08
CA VAL A 943 -8.50 -8.24 4.46
C VAL A 943 -8.48 -6.72 4.53
N ARG A 944 -9.58 -6.14 5.03
CA ARG A 944 -9.75 -4.69 5.18
C ARG A 944 -9.09 -4.20 6.46
N TRP A 945 -7.76 -4.24 6.50
CA TRP A 945 -6.96 -3.87 7.68
C TRP A 945 -7.23 -2.45 8.20
N ALA A 946 -7.76 -1.54 7.38
CA ALA A 946 -8.18 -0.21 7.82
C ALA A 946 -9.26 -0.27 8.92
N HIS A 947 -10.18 -1.22 8.84
CA HIS A 947 -11.20 -1.42 9.88
C HIS A 947 -10.60 -2.01 11.16
N TRP A 948 -9.48 -2.73 11.06
CA TRP A 948 -8.76 -3.27 12.21
C TRP A 948 -7.98 -2.19 12.97
N TYR A 949 -7.15 -1.44 12.26
CA TYR A 949 -6.29 -0.39 12.80
C TYR A 949 -6.98 0.98 12.98
N GLY A 950 -8.26 1.06 12.60
CA GLY A 950 -9.05 2.29 12.57
C GLY A 950 -8.80 3.14 11.32
N GLU A 951 -9.78 3.96 10.95
CA GLU A 951 -9.70 4.78 9.73
C GLU A 951 -9.11 6.17 9.96
N ARG A 952 -8.94 6.57 11.23
CA ARG A 952 -8.43 7.91 11.56
C ARG A 952 -7.01 8.08 10.99
N PRO A 953 -6.75 9.18 10.27
CA PRO A 953 -5.41 9.51 9.81
C PRO A 953 -4.42 9.58 10.97
N ARG A 954 -3.24 8.99 10.80
CA ARG A 954 -2.12 9.06 11.75
C ARG A 954 -0.82 9.06 10.96
N PRO A 955 0.24 9.73 11.47
CA PRO A 955 1.57 9.62 10.91
C PRO A 955 1.99 8.14 10.78
N ALA A 956 2.73 7.85 9.72
CA ALA A 956 3.30 6.53 9.52
C ALA A 956 4.58 6.37 10.35
N ALA A 957 4.78 5.14 10.85
CA ALA A 957 6.04 4.74 11.46
C ALA A 957 7.15 4.80 10.41
N ASP A 958 8.33 5.25 10.82
CA ASP A 958 9.52 5.18 9.98
C ASP A 958 9.98 3.72 9.88
N LEU A 959 9.83 3.10 8.71
CA LEU A 959 10.09 1.67 8.49
C LEU A 959 10.93 1.48 7.23
N PRO A 960 11.76 0.41 7.15
CA PRO A 960 12.52 0.08 5.95
C PRO A 960 11.63 -0.02 4.70
N THR A 961 12.18 0.43 3.58
CA THR A 961 11.56 0.32 2.24
C THR A 961 11.77 -1.07 1.65
N TYR A 962 11.15 -1.33 0.49
CA TYR A 962 11.22 -2.58 -0.24
C TYR A 962 12.68 -3.02 -0.50
N PRO A 963 13.01 -4.33 -0.36
CA PRO A 963 14.34 -4.85 -0.61
C PRO A 963 14.47 -5.34 -2.05
N PHE A 964 14.74 -4.43 -2.98
CA PHE A 964 14.93 -4.75 -4.40
C PHE A 964 16.01 -5.83 -4.59
N GLU A 965 15.74 -6.83 -5.44
CA GLU A 965 16.67 -7.92 -5.76
C GLU A 965 17.48 -7.56 -7.00
N HIS A 966 18.50 -6.71 -6.81
CA HIS A 966 19.28 -6.15 -7.91
C HIS A 966 19.99 -7.22 -8.75
N ARG A 967 19.86 -7.09 -10.06
CA ARG A 967 20.76 -7.70 -11.04
C ARG A 967 21.46 -6.61 -11.82
N ARG A 968 22.64 -6.93 -12.32
CA ARG A 968 23.44 -6.00 -13.12
C ARG A 968 22.89 -5.87 -14.54
N TYR A 969 22.54 -4.65 -14.93
CA TYR A 969 22.16 -4.30 -16.31
C TYR A 969 23.02 -3.14 -16.81
N TRP A 970 23.94 -3.45 -17.71
CA TRP A 970 24.84 -2.49 -18.35
C TRP A 970 25.27 -3.03 -19.71
N TRP A 971 25.59 -2.16 -20.66
CA TRP A 971 26.17 -2.59 -21.93
C TRP A 971 27.51 -3.31 -21.69
N PRO A 972 27.82 -4.41 -22.39
CA PRO A 972 29.11 -5.10 -22.24
C PRO A 972 30.27 -4.13 -22.46
N ALA A 973 31.38 -4.28 -21.73
CA ALA A 973 32.50 -3.33 -21.71
C ALA A 973 32.94 -2.91 -23.13
N GLN A 974 32.85 -1.61 -23.42
CA GLN A 974 33.35 -1.03 -24.66
C GLN A 974 34.30 0.11 -24.34
N VAL A 975 35.54 0.04 -24.86
CA VAL A 975 36.49 1.14 -24.86
C VAL A 975 35.85 2.34 -25.58
N VAL A 976 35.29 3.27 -24.82
CA VAL A 976 34.87 4.58 -25.33
C VAL A 976 36.16 5.37 -25.54
N ARG A 977 36.60 5.50 -26.80
CA ARG A 977 37.67 6.44 -27.16
C ARG A 977 37.00 7.79 -27.44
N PRO A 978 37.21 8.83 -26.61
CA PRO A 978 36.49 10.09 -26.77
C PRO A 978 36.75 10.76 -28.11
N TYR A 979 37.89 10.50 -28.76
CA TYR A 979 38.16 10.95 -30.12
C TYR A 979 39.10 9.94 -30.81
N ALA A 980 38.72 9.42 -31.99
CA ALA A 980 39.70 8.81 -32.88
C ALA A 980 40.57 9.96 -33.44
N ALA A 981 41.89 9.91 -33.22
CA ALA A 981 42.84 10.92 -33.69
C ALA A 981 43.01 10.97 -35.23
N ASP A 982 42.09 10.39 -35.99
CA ASP A 982 42.16 10.24 -37.45
C ASP A 982 40.97 10.91 -38.13
N ALA A 983 40.65 12.14 -37.73
CA ALA A 983 39.82 13.03 -38.53
C ALA A 983 40.74 13.89 -39.40
N ARG A 984 40.85 13.53 -40.69
CA ARG A 984 41.43 14.40 -41.72
C ARG A 984 40.84 15.80 -41.56
N ARG A 985 41.69 16.82 -41.53
CA ARG A 985 41.29 18.24 -41.49
C ARG A 985 40.14 18.49 -42.48
N PRO A 986 38.99 19.05 -42.05
CA PRO A 986 37.99 19.53 -42.99
C PRO A 986 38.61 20.67 -43.81
N GLN A 987 38.55 20.58 -45.14
CA GLN A 987 38.82 21.73 -45.99
C GLN A 987 37.75 22.80 -45.74
N PRO A 988 38.12 24.10 -45.71
CA PRO A 988 37.14 25.16 -45.53
C PRO A 988 36.17 25.18 -46.72
N TYR A 989 34.88 25.24 -46.37
CA TYR A 989 33.73 25.37 -47.27
C TYR A 989 33.96 26.43 -48.35
N ALA A 990 34.04 26.00 -49.61
CA ALA A 990 33.89 26.89 -50.76
C ALA A 990 32.39 27.12 -51.00
N VAL A 991 31.97 28.38 -51.00
CA VAL A 991 30.61 28.80 -51.36
C VAL A 991 30.47 28.71 -52.89
N PRO A 992 29.54 27.90 -53.44
CA PRO A 992 29.25 27.96 -54.87
C PRO A 992 28.27 29.09 -55.14
N THR A 993 28.70 30.04 -55.97
CA THR A 993 27.85 31.02 -56.63
C THR A 993 27.09 30.38 -57.79
N ASP A 994 25.86 30.87 -57.97
CA ASP A 994 24.86 30.58 -59.00
C ASP A 994 25.41 30.59 -60.46
N THR A 995 24.91 29.66 -61.30
CA THR A 995 24.41 29.88 -62.69
C THR A 995 24.07 28.55 -63.39
N THR A 996 22.78 28.41 -63.76
CA THR A 996 22.17 27.88 -65.00
C THR A 996 22.82 26.73 -65.82
N ASP A 997 22.00 25.68 -66.07
CA ASP A 997 21.46 25.24 -67.38
C ASP A 997 21.57 23.72 -67.68
N THR A 998 20.42 23.14 -68.11
CA THR A 998 20.10 21.94 -68.96
C THR A 998 21.03 20.71 -69.00
N THR A 999 20.63 19.43 -69.13
CA THR A 999 19.49 18.73 -69.76
C THR A 999 19.53 17.23 -69.39
N ASP A 1000 18.35 16.62 -69.28
CA ASP A 1000 17.89 15.29 -69.77
C ASP A 1000 18.85 14.07 -69.89
N THR A 1001 18.50 12.93 -69.26
CA THR A 1001 18.15 11.66 -69.95
C THR A 1001 17.91 10.46 -69.01
N ALA A 1002 16.71 9.90 -69.16
CA ALA A 1002 16.33 8.48 -69.31
C ALA A 1002 16.67 7.37 -68.28
N VAL A 1003 15.55 6.74 -67.90
CA VAL A 1003 15.25 5.42 -67.32
C VAL A 1003 15.83 4.22 -68.11
N ASP A 1004 16.36 3.23 -67.37
CA ASP A 1004 16.22 1.76 -67.59
C ASP A 1004 16.72 1.07 -66.29
N GLY A 1005 16.07 0.13 -65.60
CA GLY A 1005 15.17 -0.93 -66.05
C GLY A 1005 15.84 -2.30 -65.80
N ARG A 1006 15.96 -2.77 -64.53
CA ARG A 1006 16.14 -4.22 -64.21
C ARG A 1006 15.44 -4.65 -62.92
N ASP A 1007 14.75 -5.76 -63.10
CA ASP A 1007 13.77 -6.54 -62.32
C ASP A 1007 14.31 -7.14 -61.00
N PRO A 1008 13.55 -7.11 -59.87
CA PRO A 1008 13.84 -7.86 -58.65
C PRO A 1008 12.94 -9.10 -58.57
N ALA A 1009 13.39 -10.22 -59.14
CA ALA A 1009 12.72 -11.51 -58.98
C ALA A 1009 13.75 -12.61 -58.64
N ALA A 1010 14.28 -12.58 -57.40
CA ALA A 1010 14.96 -13.72 -56.79
C ALA A 1010 15.16 -13.49 -55.28
N GLU A 1011 14.10 -13.61 -54.47
CA GLU A 1011 14.21 -13.86 -53.01
C GLU A 1011 12.82 -14.18 -52.40
N HIS A 1012 12.16 -15.24 -52.88
CA HIS A 1012 10.91 -15.77 -52.27
C HIS A 1012 10.98 -17.31 -52.17
N GLY A 1013 12.13 -17.84 -51.73
CA GLY A 1013 12.41 -19.28 -51.76
C GLY A 1013 12.29 -20.03 -50.43
N THR A 1014 12.08 -19.37 -49.29
CA THR A 1014 12.27 -20.03 -47.97
C THR A 1014 11.03 -20.05 -47.05
N ALA A 1015 9.99 -19.26 -47.31
CA ALA A 1015 8.79 -19.24 -46.45
C ALA A 1015 7.85 -20.45 -46.63
N SER A 1016 7.87 -21.09 -47.82
CA SER A 1016 6.93 -22.18 -48.16
C SER A 1016 7.31 -23.55 -47.57
N ALA A 1017 8.58 -23.78 -47.22
CA ALA A 1017 9.07 -25.09 -46.78
C ALA A 1017 8.76 -25.43 -45.31
N VAL A 1018 8.66 -24.43 -44.43
CA VAL A 1018 8.40 -24.63 -42.99
C VAL A 1018 6.92 -24.90 -42.72
N VAL A 1019 6.03 -24.22 -43.44
CA VAL A 1019 4.57 -24.39 -43.34
C VAL A 1019 4.10 -25.71 -43.96
N ALA A 1020 4.69 -26.12 -45.10
CA ALA A 1020 4.40 -27.39 -45.74
C ALA A 1020 4.87 -28.62 -44.93
N ALA A 1021 5.89 -28.46 -44.07
CA ALA A 1021 6.37 -29.50 -43.17
C ALA A 1021 5.58 -29.59 -41.84
N ALA A 1022 4.90 -28.51 -41.43
CA ALA A 1022 4.13 -28.43 -40.19
C ALA A 1022 2.68 -28.95 -40.32
N ALA A 1023 2.13 -29.02 -41.54
CA ALA A 1023 0.74 -29.42 -41.78
C ALA A 1023 0.43 -30.91 -41.51
N ASP A 1024 1.45 -31.78 -41.44
CA ASP A 1024 1.28 -33.24 -41.28
C ASP A 1024 1.52 -33.75 -39.84
N ARG A 1025 1.73 -32.85 -38.87
CA ARG A 1025 1.97 -33.22 -37.46
C ARG A 1025 1.00 -32.51 -36.51
N PRO A 1026 0.13 -33.25 -35.78
CA PRO A 1026 -0.71 -32.65 -34.75
C PRO A 1026 0.14 -31.89 -33.71
N GLY A 1027 -0.15 -30.61 -33.49
CA GLY A 1027 0.55 -29.76 -32.51
C GLY A 1027 1.68 -28.88 -33.05
N ALA A 1028 2.12 -29.03 -34.30
CA ALA A 1028 3.28 -28.28 -34.82
C ALA A 1028 3.06 -26.75 -34.87
N LEU A 1029 1.83 -26.28 -35.14
CA LEU A 1029 1.49 -24.86 -35.08
C LEU A 1029 1.48 -24.34 -33.64
N LEU A 1030 1.07 -25.18 -32.69
CA LEU A 1030 1.10 -24.82 -31.28
C LEU A 1030 2.55 -24.71 -30.79
N ASP A 1031 3.41 -25.68 -31.12
CA ASP A 1031 4.84 -25.62 -30.81
C ASP A 1031 5.49 -24.36 -31.38
N LEU A 1032 5.11 -23.96 -32.61
CA LEU A 1032 5.60 -22.75 -33.25
C LEU A 1032 5.17 -21.48 -32.51
N VAL A 1033 3.88 -21.38 -32.15
CA VAL A 1033 3.35 -20.22 -31.41
C VAL A 1033 3.97 -20.16 -30.02
N LEU A 1034 4.05 -21.28 -29.30
CA LEU A 1034 4.67 -21.35 -27.98
C LEU A 1034 6.15 -21.01 -28.03
N ALA A 1035 6.91 -21.50 -29.01
CA ALA A 1035 8.33 -21.19 -29.14
C ALA A 1035 8.59 -19.70 -29.38
N HIS A 1036 7.84 -19.07 -30.29
CA HIS A 1036 8.00 -17.64 -30.51
C HIS A 1036 7.49 -16.78 -29.36
N THR A 1037 6.50 -17.26 -28.62
CA THR A 1037 6.02 -16.59 -27.40
C THR A 1037 7.06 -16.72 -26.27
N ALA A 1038 7.63 -17.90 -26.07
CA ALA A 1038 8.69 -18.19 -25.10
C ALA A 1038 9.95 -17.36 -25.37
N ASP A 1039 10.37 -17.26 -26.62
CA ASP A 1039 11.52 -16.44 -27.00
C ASP A 1039 11.33 -14.95 -26.70
N VAL A 1040 10.11 -14.42 -26.92
CA VAL A 1040 9.79 -13.01 -26.65
C VAL A 1040 9.70 -12.75 -25.14
N LEU A 1041 9.18 -13.71 -24.38
CA LEU A 1041 9.11 -13.65 -22.92
C LEU A 1041 10.46 -13.97 -22.23
N GLY A 1042 11.43 -14.52 -22.96
CA GLY A 1042 12.72 -14.93 -22.43
C GLY A 1042 12.69 -16.22 -21.59
N HIS A 1043 11.71 -17.09 -21.85
CA HIS A 1043 11.66 -18.44 -21.26
C HIS A 1043 12.74 -19.35 -21.87
N GLU A 1044 13.29 -20.26 -21.06
CA GLU A 1044 14.29 -21.22 -21.52
C GLU A 1044 13.70 -22.33 -22.42
N SER A 1045 12.38 -22.52 -22.37
CA SER A 1045 11.69 -23.57 -23.11
C SER A 1045 10.20 -23.25 -23.34
N PRO A 1046 9.60 -23.65 -24.48
CA PRO A 1046 8.19 -23.41 -24.79
C PRO A 1046 7.19 -24.07 -23.82
N GLU A 1047 7.58 -25.14 -23.14
CA GLU A 1047 6.73 -25.89 -22.18
C GLU A 1047 6.46 -25.12 -20.88
N GLN A 1048 7.10 -23.95 -20.69
CA GLN A 1048 6.82 -23.05 -19.56
C GLN A 1048 5.57 -22.19 -19.78
N ILE A 1049 4.96 -22.25 -20.97
CA ILE A 1049 3.75 -21.50 -21.33
C ILE A 1049 2.60 -22.49 -21.49
N ASP A 1050 1.52 -22.30 -20.74
CA ASP A 1050 0.28 -23.04 -20.96
C ASP A 1050 -0.41 -22.53 -22.24
N PRO A 1051 -0.79 -23.41 -23.19
CA PRO A 1051 -1.52 -23.04 -24.40
C PRO A 1051 -2.82 -22.26 -24.18
N GLU A 1052 -3.44 -22.40 -23.01
CA GLU A 1052 -4.71 -21.75 -22.65
C GLU A 1052 -4.51 -20.46 -21.82
N ASP A 1053 -3.28 -20.15 -21.39
CA ASP A 1053 -3.00 -18.91 -20.69
C ASP A 1053 -3.15 -17.71 -21.62
N LYS A 1054 -3.67 -16.60 -21.08
CA LYS A 1054 -3.76 -15.37 -21.85
C LYS A 1054 -2.37 -14.74 -21.98
N PHE A 1055 -2.05 -14.24 -23.16
CA PHE A 1055 -0.77 -13.56 -23.42
C PHE A 1055 -0.48 -12.42 -22.43
N LEU A 1056 -1.50 -11.65 -22.01
CA LEU A 1056 -1.35 -10.59 -21.01
C LEU A 1056 -0.94 -11.13 -19.63
N ASP A 1057 -1.46 -12.29 -19.25
CA ASP A 1057 -1.26 -12.87 -17.91
C ASP A 1057 0.13 -13.50 -17.78
N ILE A 1058 0.68 -14.00 -18.89
CA ILE A 1058 2.08 -14.49 -18.99
C ILE A 1058 3.09 -13.38 -19.32
N GLY A 1059 2.67 -12.11 -19.27
CA GLY A 1059 3.58 -10.95 -19.33
C GLY A 1059 3.81 -10.36 -20.71
N LEU A 1060 3.03 -10.70 -21.74
CA LEU A 1060 3.06 -9.93 -22.99
C LEU A 1060 2.37 -8.58 -22.81
N SER A 1061 3.10 -7.51 -23.11
CA SER A 1061 2.57 -6.19 -23.36
C SER A 1061 2.03 -6.03 -24.80
N SER A 1062 1.36 -4.92 -25.09
CA SER A 1062 0.93 -4.57 -26.45
C SER A 1062 2.11 -4.49 -27.45
N PHE A 1063 3.33 -4.19 -26.98
CA PHE A 1063 4.52 -4.13 -27.82
C PHE A 1063 5.10 -5.52 -28.11
N THR A 1064 5.23 -6.37 -27.09
CA THR A 1064 5.72 -7.74 -27.27
C THR A 1064 4.71 -8.61 -28.03
N ALA A 1065 3.42 -8.31 -27.95
CA ALA A 1065 2.38 -8.94 -28.77
C ALA A 1065 2.58 -8.66 -30.27
N LEU A 1066 2.98 -7.44 -30.63
CA LEU A 1066 3.35 -7.08 -32.01
C LEU A 1066 4.61 -7.83 -32.46
N GLU A 1067 5.57 -8.03 -31.57
CA GLU A 1067 6.78 -8.79 -31.86
C GLU A 1067 6.48 -10.28 -32.14
N VAL A 1068 5.70 -10.94 -31.29
CA VAL A 1068 5.25 -12.33 -31.53
C VAL A 1068 4.50 -12.42 -32.86
N ARG A 1069 3.57 -11.50 -33.13
CA ARG A 1069 2.86 -11.42 -34.41
C ARG A 1069 3.79 -11.27 -35.59
N ASN A 1070 4.79 -10.38 -35.52
CA ASN A 1070 5.73 -10.15 -36.62
C ASN A 1070 6.60 -11.38 -36.90
N ARG A 1071 7.04 -12.08 -35.85
CA ARG A 1071 7.73 -13.36 -35.98
C ARG A 1071 6.82 -14.41 -36.63
N LEU A 1072 5.57 -14.51 -36.19
CA LEU A 1072 4.59 -15.41 -36.83
C LEU A 1072 4.36 -15.06 -38.30
N CYS A 1073 4.24 -13.78 -38.68
CA CYS A 1073 4.17 -13.37 -40.10
C CYS A 1073 5.40 -13.84 -40.89
N GLN A 1074 6.60 -13.71 -40.32
CA GLN A 1074 7.85 -14.07 -40.97
C GLN A 1074 7.97 -15.59 -41.19
N VAL A 1075 7.56 -16.40 -40.22
CA VAL A 1075 7.70 -17.87 -40.32
C VAL A 1075 6.52 -18.52 -41.05
N THR A 1076 5.32 -17.95 -40.98
CA THR A 1076 4.13 -18.48 -41.68
C THR A 1076 3.94 -17.92 -43.09
N GLY A 1077 4.57 -16.78 -43.42
CA GLY A 1077 4.33 -16.05 -44.66
C GLY A 1077 2.94 -15.39 -44.74
N LEU A 1078 2.13 -15.45 -43.67
CA LEU A 1078 0.79 -14.87 -43.64
C LEU A 1078 0.83 -13.38 -43.27
N LEU A 1079 -0.09 -12.62 -43.87
CA LEU A 1079 -0.41 -11.26 -43.43
C LEU A 1079 -1.39 -11.34 -42.24
N LEU A 1080 -0.85 -11.34 -41.02
CA LEU A 1080 -1.64 -11.42 -39.79
C LEU A 1080 -2.11 -10.02 -39.34
N PRO A 1081 -3.30 -9.85 -38.74
CA PRO A 1081 -3.75 -8.55 -38.22
C PRO A 1081 -2.82 -8.01 -37.11
N PRO A 1082 -2.64 -6.67 -36.97
CA PRO A 1082 -1.87 -6.09 -35.86
C PRO A 1082 -2.44 -6.39 -34.47
N VAL A 1083 -3.75 -6.66 -34.41
CA VAL A 1083 -4.51 -6.99 -33.19
C VAL A 1083 -4.67 -8.49 -32.96
N LEU A 1084 -3.95 -9.34 -33.71
CA LEU A 1084 -4.11 -10.80 -33.68
C LEU A 1084 -4.14 -11.38 -32.25
N LEU A 1085 -3.13 -11.06 -31.44
CA LEU A 1085 -3.00 -11.61 -30.08
C LEU A 1085 -3.97 -10.95 -29.07
N PHE A 1086 -4.66 -9.88 -29.48
CA PHE A 1086 -5.74 -9.28 -28.68
C PHE A 1086 -7.08 -9.95 -28.98
N ASP A 1087 -7.37 -10.18 -30.27
CA ASP A 1087 -8.58 -10.87 -30.71
C ASP A 1087 -8.54 -12.37 -30.39
N HIS A 1088 -7.34 -12.94 -30.35
CA HIS A 1088 -7.07 -14.34 -30.01
C HIS A 1088 -6.11 -14.36 -28.81
N PRO A 1089 -6.64 -14.26 -27.58
CA PRO A 1089 -5.82 -13.91 -26.41
C PRO A 1089 -4.95 -15.04 -25.87
N THR A 1090 -5.00 -16.25 -26.42
CA THR A 1090 -4.21 -17.42 -25.96
C THR A 1090 -3.44 -18.06 -27.13
N PRO A 1091 -2.32 -18.76 -26.87
CA PRO A 1091 -1.61 -19.53 -27.89
C PRO A 1091 -2.53 -20.47 -28.67
N ALA A 1092 -3.41 -21.21 -27.99
CA ALA A 1092 -4.38 -22.11 -28.63
C ALA A 1092 -5.39 -21.35 -29.52
N ALA A 1093 -5.82 -20.15 -29.12
CA ALA A 1093 -6.72 -19.33 -29.93
C ALA A 1093 -6.03 -18.79 -31.19
N VAL A 1094 -4.74 -18.45 -31.11
CA VAL A 1094 -3.93 -18.03 -32.28
C VAL A 1094 -3.71 -19.21 -33.22
N VAL A 1095 -3.47 -20.42 -32.70
CA VAL A 1095 -3.36 -21.64 -33.52
C VAL A 1095 -4.63 -21.87 -34.32
N ARG A 1096 -5.82 -21.80 -33.69
CA ARG A 1096 -7.10 -21.93 -34.42
C ARG A 1096 -7.24 -20.89 -35.54
N PHE A 1097 -6.85 -19.65 -35.28
CA PHE A 1097 -6.84 -18.59 -36.30
C PHE A 1097 -5.87 -18.90 -37.46
N LEU A 1098 -4.67 -19.39 -37.15
CA LEU A 1098 -3.67 -19.75 -38.15
C LEU A 1098 -4.12 -20.96 -38.98
N GLU A 1099 -4.74 -21.97 -38.36
CA GLU A 1099 -5.31 -23.14 -39.04
C GLU A 1099 -6.41 -22.73 -40.04
N GLU A 1100 -7.31 -21.83 -39.66
CA GLU A 1100 -8.34 -21.26 -40.55
C GLU A 1100 -7.73 -20.47 -41.72
N ARG A 1101 -6.63 -19.73 -41.49
CA ARG A 1101 -5.96 -18.95 -42.53
C ARG A 1101 -5.12 -19.80 -43.48
N LEU A 1102 -4.50 -20.86 -42.97
CA LEU A 1102 -3.69 -21.80 -43.76
C LEU A 1102 -4.54 -22.76 -44.60
N THR A 1103 -5.79 -23.02 -44.21
CA THR A 1103 -6.75 -23.79 -45.01
C THR A 1103 -7.49 -22.93 -46.05
N ALA A 1104 -7.49 -21.61 -45.89
CA ALA A 1104 -8.10 -20.65 -46.81
C ALA A 1104 -7.13 -20.02 -47.82
N ALA A 1105 -5.81 -20.23 -47.65
CA ALA A 1105 -4.73 -19.80 -48.55
C ALA A 1105 -4.34 -20.94 -49.50
#